data_AF-A0A0D2A888-F1
#
_entry.id   AF-A0A0D2A888-F1
#
_cell.length_a   1.000
_cell.length_b   1.000
_cell.length_c   1.000
_cell.angle_alpha   90.00
_cell.angle_beta   90.00
_cell.angle_gamma   90.00
#
_symmetry.space_group_name_H-M   'P 1'
#
loop_
_entity.id
_entity.type
_entity.pdbx_description
1 polymer ?
#
loop_
_entity_poly.entity_id
_entity_poly.type
_entity_poly.pdbx_seq_one_letter_code
_entity_poly.pdbx_strand_id
1 'polypeptide(L)'
;MGRKNQSVPVTYIRGGTSKALFFHEHHVPPPGIARDRFLKRVMGTPDPLQIDGMGGSHIVTSKIALIRPSERPDADVDYTFAQVSINDDFVGYSGNCGNISAGVGPFAIDEDLVKEKRPGVSMDPKIKTQEVRIFNTGTNKLLISHVPIDPATGNSLEPGDASIDGCPGTGAPILMDYSNVVGGALNKGAIPTNSVIDTAIVNGVEIEFSICDVGNILVFAPAQALGIQGNERPGDLDKDAALIARVKELRGKAAVIAGMCKDWELVDEQSPMLPMVTLVSPSTDPEFHLQSRLFLDNKCHTSMAGTGSICTAACSRIPGTIVHRLMSEAGLQETTLKIQHPSGSIPVVVISKPLKEGKVPDFETLSFVRTARRIFDGNIYIPDNVKDCFPAVNGVNGHTNGVSASEVGENPITTKGLAKFVSGLEYADLTVEVQDKLRLLLLDYIGVTSAATIFSESSDSLTKAIKALNAGYDGKGNQASVIKNGPSWSAPLAAMLNGALSHSLDFDDTHAGGALHPGVSVVSAALAEAETNTNASPQDLLTALAAGYEVTCRLGVALGNGGYVLGFHNTSTAGIFGAVAAIARLRHADVETVENAFGLALSKAAGSMQYLANGSWNKRLHPGFAAHDAFACVTLAESGVVGAAEPIEGRYGLLNLYSSTGATKSSSSTSSSPSPSLSLPFLKHWEFLSTAVKPYASCRMTHGPIELAAQLAQLQQTHGKPQSIKISLSQTCYRIVGEPTDNKLRPQNVVDAQFSVYYQTAVAWLHGNSGLGWKIYDYIGDSAVHDIIDAMEVLSVDSHVGLESSLEVVFSDGYTSQLHLRSPTGEPDNPSTWDNTRVKFMALATGVYGEAQANKICEAVKDVQNVGVRRLMKLVR
;
A
#
# COMPACT_ATOMS: atom_id res chain seq x y z
N MET A 1 -12.18 -32.94 -5.47
CA MET A 1 -10.93 -32.16 -5.64
C MET A 1 -11.25 -30.94 -6.50
N GLY A 2 -11.59 -29.80 -5.90
CA GLY A 2 -11.97 -28.59 -6.64
C GLY A 2 -10.75 -27.73 -6.94
N ARG A 3 -10.45 -27.48 -8.22
CA ARG A 3 -9.44 -26.49 -8.63
C ARG A 3 -9.88 -25.12 -8.12
N LYS A 4 -9.05 -24.43 -7.32
CA LYS A 4 -9.33 -23.04 -6.92
C LYS A 4 -9.20 -22.15 -8.17
N ASN A 5 -10.27 -21.42 -8.51
CA ASN A 5 -10.25 -20.39 -9.55
C ASN A 5 -9.32 -19.24 -9.11
N GLN A 6 -8.49 -18.72 -10.01
CA GLN A 6 -7.61 -17.58 -9.76
C GLN A 6 -8.46 -16.29 -9.82
N SER A 7 -8.08 -15.21 -9.15
CA SER A 7 -8.84 -13.95 -9.16
C SER A 7 -7.94 -12.71 -9.14
N VAL A 8 -8.47 -11.57 -9.57
CA VAL A 8 -7.77 -10.27 -9.66
C VAL A 8 -8.57 -9.17 -8.93
N PRO A 9 -7.97 -8.29 -8.11
CA PRO A 9 -8.68 -7.21 -7.45
C PRO A 9 -9.23 -6.18 -8.44
N VAL A 10 -10.46 -5.74 -8.23
CA VAL A 10 -11.15 -4.80 -9.11
C VAL A 10 -12.21 -4.01 -8.34
N THR A 11 -12.35 -2.74 -8.71
CA THR A 11 -13.46 -1.89 -8.26
C THR A 11 -14.42 -1.69 -9.42
N TYR A 12 -15.72 -1.71 -9.17
CA TYR A 12 -16.72 -1.35 -10.17
C TYR A 12 -17.26 0.04 -9.88
N ILE A 13 -16.99 0.98 -10.76
CA ILE A 13 -17.38 2.39 -10.58
C ILE A 13 -18.29 2.80 -11.71
N ARG A 14 -19.37 3.51 -11.35
CA ARG A 14 -20.14 4.28 -12.30
C ARG A 14 -19.65 5.72 -12.29
N GLY A 15 -19.25 6.21 -13.45
CA GLY A 15 -18.98 7.63 -13.70
C GLY A 15 -19.98 8.15 -14.73
N GLY A 16 -20.79 9.14 -14.37
CA GLY A 16 -21.87 9.64 -15.21
C GLY A 16 -22.85 8.53 -15.64
N THR A 17 -23.12 8.46 -16.95
CA THR A 17 -24.00 7.47 -17.58
C THR A 17 -23.26 6.19 -18.02
N SER A 18 -22.05 5.95 -17.51
CA SER A 18 -21.25 4.75 -17.83
C SER A 18 -20.73 4.07 -16.56
N LYS A 19 -20.44 2.78 -16.66
CA LYS A 19 -19.77 2.01 -15.61
C LYS A 19 -18.60 1.23 -16.18
N ALA A 20 -17.55 1.08 -15.40
CA ALA A 20 -16.34 0.38 -15.80
C ALA A 20 -15.74 -0.41 -14.64
N LEU A 21 -14.98 -1.44 -14.98
CA LEU A 21 -14.02 -2.04 -14.05
C LEU A 21 -12.82 -1.11 -13.93
N PHE A 22 -12.46 -0.76 -12.70
CA PHE A 22 -11.29 0.01 -12.34
C PHE A 22 -10.27 -0.96 -11.74
N PHE A 23 -9.11 -1.04 -12.38
CA PHE A 23 -7.96 -1.77 -11.88
C PHE A 23 -6.86 -0.79 -11.53
N HIS A 24 -6.15 -1.05 -10.44
CA HIS A 24 -4.76 -0.63 -10.39
C HIS A 24 -4.01 -1.32 -11.53
N GLU A 25 -3.22 -0.59 -12.31
CA GLU A 25 -2.61 -1.13 -13.54
C GLU A 25 -1.70 -2.34 -13.25
N HIS A 26 -1.06 -2.37 -12.09
CA HIS A 26 -0.20 -3.48 -11.67
C HIS A 26 -0.97 -4.78 -11.36
N HIS A 27 -2.31 -4.74 -11.24
CA HIS A 27 -3.14 -5.94 -11.08
C HIS A 27 -3.43 -6.66 -12.39
N VAL A 28 -3.21 -6.02 -13.54
CA VAL A 28 -3.48 -6.62 -14.85
C VAL A 28 -2.16 -6.97 -15.55
N PRO A 29 -2.13 -7.90 -16.53
CA PRO A 29 -0.92 -8.18 -17.29
C PRO A 29 -0.29 -6.91 -17.89
N PRO A 30 1.02 -6.86 -18.16
CA PRO A 30 1.64 -5.70 -18.81
C PRO A 30 1.06 -5.45 -20.22
N PRO A 31 1.20 -4.22 -20.78
CA PRO A 31 0.65 -3.89 -22.08
C PRO A 31 1.06 -4.91 -23.16
N GLY A 32 0.08 -5.38 -23.95
CA GLY A 32 0.29 -6.36 -25.01
C GLY A 32 -0.79 -7.43 -25.08
N ILE A 33 -0.54 -8.47 -25.89
CA ILE A 33 -1.53 -9.51 -26.23
C ILE A 33 -2.11 -10.21 -24.98
N ALA A 34 -1.28 -10.44 -23.96
CA ALA A 34 -1.70 -11.06 -22.71
C ALA A 34 -2.71 -10.19 -21.94
N ARG A 35 -2.48 -8.88 -21.88
CA ARG A 35 -3.43 -7.91 -21.30
C ARG A 35 -4.73 -7.93 -22.08
N ASP A 36 -4.67 -7.81 -23.40
CA ASP A 36 -5.88 -7.77 -24.24
C ASP A 36 -6.74 -9.03 -24.05
N ARG A 37 -6.10 -10.20 -24.06
CA ARG A 37 -6.79 -11.47 -23.82
C ARG A 37 -7.43 -11.53 -22.43
N PHE A 38 -6.74 -11.04 -21.40
CA PHE A 38 -7.30 -10.93 -20.05
C PHE A 38 -8.47 -9.95 -19.98
N LEU A 39 -8.32 -8.72 -20.49
CA LEU A 39 -9.33 -7.67 -20.46
C LEU A 39 -10.60 -8.08 -21.20
N LYS A 40 -10.47 -8.67 -22.39
CA LYS A 40 -11.62 -9.23 -23.12
C LYS A 40 -12.31 -10.31 -22.30
N ARG A 41 -11.54 -11.21 -21.71
CA ARG A 41 -12.11 -12.34 -20.97
C ARG A 41 -12.86 -11.91 -19.72
N VAL A 42 -12.36 -10.94 -18.95
CA VAL A 42 -13.05 -10.43 -17.75
C VAL A 42 -14.30 -9.64 -18.10
N MET A 43 -14.37 -9.04 -19.28
CA MET A 43 -15.57 -8.40 -19.78
C MET A 43 -16.55 -9.39 -20.40
N GLY A 44 -16.10 -10.59 -20.77
CA GLY A 44 -16.92 -11.61 -21.42
C GLY A 44 -16.94 -11.48 -22.94
N THR A 45 -15.99 -10.77 -23.55
CA THR A 45 -15.90 -10.58 -25.01
C THR A 45 -15.11 -11.72 -25.68
N PRO A 46 -15.47 -12.16 -26.90
CA PRO A 46 -16.62 -11.73 -27.71
C PRO A 46 -17.88 -12.55 -27.40
N ASP A 47 -18.83 -11.93 -26.71
CA ASP A 47 -20.18 -12.46 -26.48
C ASP A 47 -21.13 -11.26 -26.49
N PRO A 48 -22.13 -11.21 -27.38
CA PRO A 48 -23.14 -10.15 -27.39
C PRO A 48 -23.83 -9.94 -26.05
N LEU A 49 -23.95 -11.00 -25.23
CA LEU A 49 -24.51 -10.92 -23.89
C LEU A 49 -23.46 -10.56 -22.83
N GLN A 50 -22.18 -10.81 -23.09
CA GLN A 50 -21.10 -10.71 -22.11
C GLN A 50 -21.40 -11.51 -20.83
N ILE A 51 -22.12 -12.63 -20.97
CA ILE A 51 -22.78 -13.32 -19.84
C ILE A 51 -21.77 -13.94 -18.86
N ASP A 52 -20.61 -14.35 -19.38
CA ASP A 52 -19.50 -14.95 -18.63
C ASP A 52 -18.39 -13.92 -18.38
N GLY A 53 -18.79 -12.69 -18.02
CA GLY A 53 -17.91 -11.57 -17.69
C GLY A 53 -18.67 -10.44 -16.98
N MET A 54 -18.02 -9.30 -16.78
CA MET A 54 -18.60 -8.13 -16.11
C MET A 54 -19.13 -7.05 -17.07
N GLY A 55 -19.06 -7.31 -18.37
CA GLY A 55 -19.68 -6.47 -19.38
C GLY A 55 -21.20 -6.47 -19.24
N GLY A 56 -21.83 -5.36 -19.57
CA GLY A 56 -23.29 -5.21 -19.47
C GLY A 56 -23.99 -5.15 -20.82
N SER A 57 -23.44 -5.80 -21.86
CA SER A 57 -24.02 -5.92 -23.21
C SER A 57 -24.28 -4.60 -23.96
N HIS A 58 -23.81 -3.47 -23.44
CA HIS A 58 -23.98 -2.13 -24.01
C HIS A 58 -22.67 -1.36 -24.00
N ILE A 59 -22.47 -0.47 -24.98
CA ILE A 59 -21.21 0.29 -25.12
C ILE A 59 -20.88 1.11 -23.86
N VAL A 60 -21.90 1.56 -23.12
CA VAL A 60 -21.75 2.34 -21.88
C VAL A 60 -21.39 1.50 -20.64
N THR A 61 -21.48 0.17 -20.74
CA THR A 61 -21.24 -0.80 -19.66
C THR A 61 -20.10 -1.77 -19.96
N SER A 62 -19.43 -1.63 -21.11
CA SER A 62 -18.33 -2.49 -21.57
C SER A 62 -17.00 -1.72 -21.58
N LYS A 63 -16.51 -1.36 -20.40
CA LYS A 63 -15.41 -0.40 -20.23
C LYS A 63 -14.47 -0.80 -19.09
N ILE A 64 -13.19 -0.46 -19.23
CA ILE A 64 -12.17 -0.64 -18.21
C ILE A 64 -11.35 0.63 -18.04
N ALA A 65 -10.97 0.94 -16.80
CA ALA A 65 -10.01 1.97 -16.42
C ALA A 65 -8.82 1.31 -15.73
N LEU A 66 -7.61 1.55 -16.22
CA LEU A 66 -6.36 1.13 -15.58
C LEU A 66 -5.68 2.36 -15.00
N ILE A 67 -5.47 2.38 -13.69
CA ILE A 67 -4.95 3.54 -12.95
C ILE A 67 -3.63 3.19 -12.30
N ARG A 68 -2.65 4.08 -12.36
CA ARG A 68 -1.42 4.00 -11.57
C ARG A 68 -1.01 5.39 -11.08
N PRO A 69 -0.21 5.52 -10.01
CA PRO A 69 0.49 6.77 -9.72
C PRO A 69 1.26 7.24 -10.95
N SER A 70 1.16 8.53 -11.29
CA SER A 70 1.92 9.08 -12.40
C SER A 70 3.38 9.26 -11.98
N GLU A 71 4.32 9.08 -12.88
CA GLU A 71 5.71 9.53 -12.67
C GLU A 71 5.89 11.01 -13.04
N ARG A 72 4.92 11.61 -13.72
CA ARG A 72 5.02 12.97 -14.23
C ARG A 72 4.86 14.01 -13.12
N PRO A 73 5.64 15.11 -13.11
CA PRO A 73 5.48 16.17 -12.10
C PRO A 73 4.17 16.96 -12.26
N ASP A 74 3.56 16.96 -13.44
CA ASP A 74 2.33 17.68 -13.76
C ASP A 74 1.04 16.84 -13.57
N ALA A 75 1.15 15.58 -13.13
CA ALA A 75 0.01 14.68 -12.92
C ALA A 75 0.14 13.89 -11.61
N ASP A 76 -1.02 13.57 -11.01
CA ASP A 76 -1.10 12.69 -9.85
C ASP A 76 -1.15 11.22 -10.27
N VAL A 77 -2.03 10.91 -11.22
CA VAL A 77 -2.28 9.54 -11.70
C VAL A 77 -2.23 9.46 -13.22
N ASP A 78 -1.74 8.34 -13.72
CA ASP A 78 -1.88 7.93 -15.11
C ASP A 78 -3.16 7.09 -15.25
N TYR A 79 -3.94 7.39 -16.29
CA TYR A 79 -5.20 6.73 -16.59
C TYR A 79 -5.20 6.20 -18.02
N THR A 80 -5.25 4.88 -18.16
CA THR A 80 -5.48 4.21 -19.44
C THR A 80 -6.94 3.79 -19.53
N PHE A 81 -7.65 4.33 -20.53
CA PHE A 81 -9.01 3.90 -20.85
C PHE A 81 -8.95 2.73 -21.85
N ALA A 82 -9.67 1.65 -21.55
CA ALA A 82 -9.83 0.52 -22.46
C ALA A 82 -11.31 0.34 -22.81
N GLN A 83 -11.64 0.59 -24.09
CA GLN A 83 -12.93 0.26 -24.66
C GLN A 83 -12.89 -1.17 -25.17
N VAL A 84 -13.64 -2.07 -24.53
CA VAL A 84 -13.73 -3.46 -24.97
C VAL A 84 -14.92 -3.57 -25.93
N SER A 85 -14.71 -4.13 -27.13
CA SER A 85 -15.82 -4.40 -28.07
C SER A 85 -16.74 -5.47 -27.47
N ILE A 86 -18.02 -5.44 -27.83
CA ILE A 86 -19.00 -6.42 -27.36
C ILE A 86 -19.01 -7.63 -28.30
N ASN A 87 -19.03 -7.37 -29.61
CA ASN A 87 -19.20 -8.38 -30.64
C ASN A 87 -17.86 -8.85 -31.23
N ASP A 88 -16.85 -7.99 -31.25
CA ASP A 88 -15.58 -8.24 -31.89
C ASP A 88 -14.49 -8.56 -30.87
N ASP A 89 -13.50 -9.34 -31.27
CA ASP A 89 -12.39 -9.76 -30.41
C ASP A 89 -11.32 -8.65 -30.21
N PHE A 90 -11.76 -7.44 -29.84
CA PHE A 90 -10.97 -6.21 -29.89
C PHE A 90 -11.02 -5.37 -28.60
N VAL A 91 -9.89 -4.72 -28.26
CA VAL A 91 -9.77 -3.70 -27.20
C VAL A 91 -9.09 -2.44 -27.77
N GLY A 92 -9.73 -1.29 -27.59
CA GLY A 92 -9.19 0.00 -28.02
C GLY A 92 -8.67 0.84 -26.85
N TYR A 93 -7.47 1.42 -27.02
CA TYR A 93 -6.78 2.23 -26.01
C TYR A 93 -6.58 3.71 -26.39
N SER A 94 -6.84 4.08 -27.65
CA SER A 94 -6.48 5.39 -28.21
C SER A 94 -7.43 6.54 -27.89
N GLY A 95 -8.53 6.25 -27.17
CA GLY A 95 -9.54 7.25 -26.83
C GLY A 95 -9.64 7.48 -25.34
N ASN A 96 -10.39 8.51 -24.96
CA ASN A 96 -10.81 8.74 -23.59
C ASN A 96 -12.34 8.66 -23.47
N CYS A 97 -12.84 8.11 -22.37
CA CYS A 97 -14.26 8.18 -22.03
C CYS A 97 -14.52 9.26 -20.98
N GLY A 98 -15.16 10.35 -21.38
CA GLY A 98 -15.46 11.46 -20.48
C GLY A 98 -16.38 11.15 -19.31
N ASN A 99 -17.17 10.08 -19.40
CA ASN A 99 -17.97 9.59 -18.28
C ASN A 99 -17.12 8.80 -17.28
N ILE A 100 -16.24 7.91 -17.76
CA ILE A 100 -15.38 7.08 -16.89
C ILE A 100 -14.27 7.92 -16.25
N SER A 101 -13.74 8.93 -16.93
CA SER A 101 -12.77 9.86 -16.33
C SER A 101 -13.29 10.53 -15.05
N ALA A 102 -14.61 10.71 -14.90
CA ALA A 102 -15.21 11.27 -13.69
C ALA A 102 -15.08 10.35 -12.46
N GLY A 103 -14.89 9.05 -12.66
CA GLY A 103 -14.62 8.10 -11.58
C GLY A 103 -13.14 8.02 -11.19
N VAL A 104 -12.23 8.57 -12.00
CA VAL A 104 -10.78 8.45 -11.78
C VAL A 104 -10.31 9.31 -10.62
N GLY A 105 -10.79 10.56 -10.51
CA GLY A 105 -10.47 11.45 -9.39
C GLY A 105 -10.89 10.86 -8.03
N PRO A 106 -12.17 10.46 -7.85
CA PRO A 106 -12.63 9.78 -6.64
C PRO A 106 -11.84 8.52 -6.32
N PHE A 107 -11.59 7.66 -7.31
CA PHE A 107 -10.77 6.45 -7.12
C PHE A 107 -9.36 6.81 -6.66
N ALA A 108 -8.71 7.81 -7.28
CA ALA A 108 -7.37 8.22 -6.89
C ALA A 108 -7.31 8.78 -5.46
N ILE A 109 -8.33 9.50 -5.00
CA ILE A 109 -8.40 10.00 -3.62
C ILE A 109 -8.61 8.84 -2.64
N ASP A 110 -9.60 7.99 -2.89
CA ASP A 110 -9.97 6.90 -1.97
C ASP A 110 -8.88 5.82 -1.87
N GLU A 111 -8.07 5.66 -2.92
CA GLU A 111 -6.94 4.72 -2.98
C GLU A 111 -5.59 5.38 -2.62
N ASP A 112 -5.60 6.62 -2.12
CA ASP A 112 -4.41 7.40 -1.71
C ASP A 112 -3.32 7.52 -2.80
N LEU A 113 -3.75 7.72 -4.06
CA LEU A 113 -2.88 7.87 -5.22
C LEU A 113 -2.53 9.33 -5.55
N VAL A 114 -3.11 10.30 -4.84
CA VAL A 114 -2.92 11.73 -5.12
C VAL A 114 -1.65 12.25 -4.45
N LYS A 115 -0.72 12.83 -5.23
CA LYS A 115 0.60 13.24 -4.75
C LYS A 115 0.57 14.43 -3.80
N GLU A 116 -0.30 15.40 -4.08
CA GLU A 116 -0.41 16.63 -3.31
C GLU A 116 -1.89 17.05 -3.21
N LYS A 117 -2.32 17.40 -2.00
CA LYS A 117 -3.70 17.79 -1.71
C LYS A 117 -3.94 19.25 -2.09
N ARG A 118 -4.19 19.49 -3.37
CA ARG A 118 -4.50 20.82 -3.92
C ARG A 118 -6.01 21.14 -3.78
N PRO A 119 -6.41 22.34 -3.31
CA PRO A 119 -7.80 22.77 -3.33
C PRO A 119 -8.35 22.78 -4.76
N GLY A 120 -9.53 22.19 -4.96
CA GLY A 120 -10.22 22.20 -6.25
C GLY A 120 -11.13 23.41 -6.43
N VAL A 121 -11.71 23.53 -7.63
CA VAL A 121 -12.82 24.45 -7.91
C VAL A 121 -14.10 23.78 -7.47
N SER A 122 -14.95 24.49 -6.73
CA SER A 122 -16.27 23.97 -6.33
C SER A 122 -17.39 24.72 -7.03
N MET A 123 -18.37 23.97 -7.51
CA MET A 123 -19.62 24.51 -8.07
C MET A 123 -20.62 24.91 -6.97
N ASP A 124 -20.46 24.34 -5.77
CA ASP A 124 -21.18 24.75 -4.57
C ASP A 124 -20.17 25.24 -3.53
N PRO A 125 -20.14 26.54 -3.17
CA PRO A 125 -19.23 27.09 -2.18
C PRO A 125 -19.24 26.38 -0.81
N LYS A 126 -20.30 25.61 -0.50
CA LYS A 126 -20.42 24.82 0.73
C LYS A 126 -19.68 23.48 0.66
N ILE A 127 -19.39 23.00 -0.54
CA ILE A 127 -18.71 21.72 -0.79
C ILE A 127 -17.22 22.01 -0.98
N LYS A 128 -16.39 21.38 -0.15
CA LYS A 128 -14.94 21.39 -0.33
C LYS A 128 -14.58 20.42 -1.45
N THR A 129 -13.77 20.86 -2.40
CA THR A 129 -13.26 20.01 -3.48
C THR A 129 -11.74 19.91 -3.46
N GLN A 130 -11.21 18.83 -4.01
CA GLN A 130 -9.79 18.58 -4.22
C GLN A 130 -9.50 18.45 -5.71
N GLU A 131 -8.44 19.10 -6.17
CA GLU A 131 -7.92 18.97 -7.52
C GLU A 131 -7.12 17.66 -7.66
N VAL A 132 -7.50 16.84 -8.63
CA VAL A 132 -6.75 15.66 -9.06
C VAL A 132 -6.36 15.83 -10.52
N ARG A 133 -5.04 15.79 -10.80
CA ARG A 133 -4.47 15.90 -12.14
C ARG A 133 -4.28 14.52 -12.73
N ILE A 134 -4.94 14.27 -13.86
CA ILE A 134 -5.04 12.93 -14.47
C ILE A 134 -4.40 12.97 -15.85
N PHE A 135 -3.28 12.27 -16.03
CA PHE A 135 -2.67 12.10 -17.33
C PHE A 135 -3.31 10.90 -18.05
N ASN A 136 -4.04 11.16 -19.15
CA ASN A 136 -4.60 10.09 -19.96
C ASN A 136 -3.55 9.57 -20.94
N THR A 137 -3.18 8.30 -20.81
CA THR A 137 -2.11 7.66 -21.60
C THR A 137 -2.52 7.39 -23.05
N GLY A 138 -3.83 7.24 -23.31
CA GLY A 138 -4.38 7.01 -24.64
C GLY A 138 -4.33 8.25 -25.53
N THR A 139 -4.65 9.41 -24.97
CA THR A 139 -4.66 10.69 -25.69
C THR A 139 -3.41 11.53 -25.49
N ASN A 140 -2.54 11.15 -24.53
CA ASN A 140 -1.39 11.94 -24.09
C ASN A 140 -1.78 13.37 -23.64
N LYS A 141 -2.93 13.50 -22.96
CA LYS A 141 -3.44 14.80 -22.48
C LYS A 141 -3.71 14.78 -20.98
N LEU A 142 -3.59 15.96 -20.37
CA LEU A 142 -3.89 16.18 -18.97
C LEU A 142 -5.36 16.58 -18.81
N LEU A 143 -6.05 15.93 -17.88
CA LEU A 143 -7.39 16.26 -17.41
C LEU A 143 -7.29 16.73 -15.96
N ILE A 144 -8.18 17.62 -15.54
CA ILE A 144 -8.28 18.01 -14.14
C ILE A 144 -9.67 17.61 -13.63
N SER A 145 -9.70 16.87 -12.52
CA SER A 145 -10.93 16.51 -11.82
C SER A 145 -10.99 17.29 -10.51
N HIS A 146 -12.04 18.07 -10.31
CA HIS A 146 -12.30 18.70 -9.02
C HIS A 146 -13.34 17.86 -8.27
N VAL A 147 -12.86 17.08 -7.31
CA VAL A 147 -13.61 16.05 -6.62
C VAL A 147 -14.12 16.57 -5.28
N PRO A 148 -15.43 16.55 -5.01
CA PRO A 148 -15.97 16.77 -3.67
C PRO A 148 -15.32 15.83 -2.65
N ILE A 149 -14.90 16.35 -1.50
CA ILE A 149 -14.27 15.57 -0.44
C ILE A 149 -15.00 15.76 0.89
N ASP A 150 -15.04 14.70 1.69
CA ASP A 150 -15.49 14.77 3.07
C ASP A 150 -14.39 15.42 3.95
N PRO A 151 -14.66 16.55 4.63
CA PRO A 151 -13.66 17.23 5.43
C PRO A 151 -13.18 16.44 6.66
N ALA A 152 -13.96 15.47 7.16
CA ALA A 152 -13.62 14.67 8.32
C ALA A 152 -12.67 13.51 7.97
N THR A 153 -12.90 12.86 6.83
CA THR A 153 -12.14 11.67 6.41
C THR A 153 -11.07 11.99 5.37
N GLY A 154 -11.26 13.06 4.58
CA GLY A 154 -10.42 13.39 3.42
C GLY A 154 -10.70 12.54 2.18
N ASN A 155 -11.67 11.62 2.24
CA ASN A 155 -12.06 10.75 1.13
C ASN A 155 -12.99 11.46 0.16
N SER A 156 -13.23 10.86 -1.01
CA SER A 156 -14.20 11.38 -1.97
C SER A 156 -15.62 11.33 -1.41
N LEU A 157 -16.38 12.40 -1.64
CA LEU A 157 -17.77 12.52 -1.21
C LEU A 157 -18.68 12.04 -2.35
N GLU A 158 -19.39 10.93 -2.14
CA GLU A 158 -20.40 10.42 -3.08
C GLU A 158 -21.78 11.13 -2.99
N PRO A 159 -22.38 11.33 -1.80
CA PRO A 159 -23.73 11.87 -1.70
C PRO A 159 -23.78 13.36 -2.06
N GLY A 160 -24.83 13.75 -2.79
CA GLY A 160 -25.09 15.13 -3.21
C GLY A 160 -26.41 15.24 -3.97
N ASP A 161 -26.74 16.45 -4.43
CA ASP A 161 -28.01 16.80 -5.06
C ASP A 161 -27.93 16.95 -6.59
N ALA A 162 -26.74 16.83 -7.18
CA ALA A 162 -26.56 16.94 -8.62
C ALA A 162 -27.15 15.72 -9.35
N SER A 163 -28.03 15.97 -10.32
CA SER A 163 -28.60 14.97 -11.22
C SER A 163 -27.88 14.98 -12.57
N ILE A 164 -27.80 13.81 -13.21
CA ILE A 164 -27.23 13.65 -14.57
C ILE A 164 -28.26 12.94 -15.43
N ASP A 165 -28.67 13.57 -16.53
CA ASP A 165 -29.63 12.99 -17.47
C ASP A 165 -29.14 11.64 -18.02
N GLY A 166 -29.95 10.60 -17.83
CA GLY A 166 -29.60 9.20 -18.14
C GLY A 166 -28.90 8.43 -17.00
N CYS A 167 -28.79 9.00 -15.80
CA CYS A 167 -28.33 8.31 -14.58
C CYS A 167 -29.43 8.34 -13.51
N PRO A 168 -29.73 7.23 -12.82
CA PRO A 168 -30.66 7.25 -11.70
C PRO A 168 -30.05 7.95 -10.47
N GLY A 169 -30.90 8.64 -9.69
CA GLY A 169 -30.53 9.28 -8.43
C GLY A 169 -29.72 10.58 -8.58
N THR A 170 -29.17 11.03 -7.46
CA THR A 170 -28.30 12.21 -7.36
C THR A 170 -26.95 11.84 -6.74
N GLY A 171 -25.95 12.71 -6.87
CA GLY A 171 -24.65 12.54 -6.24
C GLY A 171 -23.89 13.86 -6.16
N ALA A 172 -22.70 13.83 -5.57
CA ALA A 172 -21.86 15.01 -5.46
C ALA A 172 -21.36 15.48 -6.84
N PRO A 173 -21.34 16.80 -7.11
CA PRO A 173 -20.94 17.34 -8.40
C PRO A 173 -19.41 17.32 -8.57
N ILE A 174 -18.93 16.46 -9.47
CA ILE A 174 -17.53 16.40 -9.90
C ILE A 174 -17.39 17.26 -11.15
N LEU A 175 -16.63 18.35 -11.04
CA LEU A 175 -16.30 19.20 -12.18
C LEU A 175 -15.11 18.59 -12.93
N MET A 176 -15.32 18.26 -14.19
CA MET A 176 -14.29 17.74 -15.07
C MET A 176 -13.81 18.83 -16.02
N ASP A 177 -12.56 19.25 -15.87
CA ASP A 177 -11.92 20.24 -16.71
C ASP A 177 -11.04 19.57 -17.79
N TYR A 178 -11.39 19.91 -19.03
CA TYR A 178 -10.83 19.40 -20.28
C TYR A 178 -10.14 20.53 -21.07
N SER A 179 -9.81 21.68 -20.49
CA SER A 179 -9.13 22.76 -21.21
C SER A 179 -7.78 22.36 -21.85
N ASN A 180 -7.13 21.30 -21.34
CA ASN A 180 -5.80 20.84 -21.80
C ASN A 180 -5.83 19.63 -22.76
N VAL A 181 -6.93 19.40 -23.49
CA VAL A 181 -7.14 18.17 -24.28
C VAL A 181 -7.14 18.35 -25.80
N VAL A 182 -6.75 19.52 -26.29
CA VAL A 182 -6.70 19.81 -27.72
C VAL A 182 -5.65 18.93 -28.42
N GLY A 183 -6.00 18.36 -29.57
CA GLY A 183 -5.12 17.53 -30.39
C GLY A 183 -4.80 16.17 -29.75
N GLY A 184 -5.78 15.54 -29.09
CA GLY A 184 -5.60 14.28 -28.37
C GLY A 184 -5.33 13.08 -29.27
N ALA A 185 -5.93 13.05 -30.46
CA ALA A 185 -5.78 11.92 -31.39
C ALA A 185 -4.60 12.10 -32.36
N LEU A 186 -4.43 13.30 -32.92
CA LEU A 186 -3.51 13.54 -34.04
C LEU A 186 -2.36 14.49 -33.71
N ASN A 187 -2.40 15.16 -32.56
CA ASN A 187 -1.43 16.19 -32.17
C ASN A 187 -1.29 17.32 -33.22
N LYS A 188 -2.39 17.67 -33.91
CA LYS A 188 -2.46 18.69 -34.97
C LYS A 188 -3.36 19.88 -34.61
N GLY A 189 -3.59 20.12 -33.31
CA GLY A 189 -4.53 21.14 -32.83
C GLY A 189 -6.00 20.70 -32.95
N ALA A 190 -6.94 21.64 -32.73
CA ALA A 190 -8.37 21.29 -32.71
C ALA A 190 -8.93 20.99 -34.11
N ILE A 191 -8.37 21.58 -35.17
CA ILE A 191 -8.80 21.37 -36.56
C ILE A 191 -7.65 20.67 -37.31
N PRO A 192 -7.57 19.34 -37.26
CA PRO A 192 -6.37 18.61 -37.70
C PRO A 192 -6.15 18.61 -39.23
N THR A 193 -7.18 18.98 -40.01
CA THR A 193 -7.11 19.09 -41.47
C THR A 193 -6.70 20.48 -41.94
N ASN A 194 -6.58 21.45 -41.02
CA ASN A 194 -6.48 22.89 -41.30
C ASN A 194 -7.66 23.46 -42.11
N SER A 195 -8.75 22.71 -42.26
CA SER A 195 -9.99 23.18 -42.86
C SER A 195 -11.13 23.07 -41.85
N VAL A 196 -11.84 24.18 -41.60
CA VAL A 196 -13.01 24.15 -40.70
C VAL A 196 -14.20 23.38 -41.30
N ILE A 197 -14.18 23.20 -42.62
CA ILE A 197 -15.14 22.39 -43.38
C ILE A 197 -14.40 21.57 -44.43
N ASP A 198 -14.61 20.27 -44.40
CA ASP A 198 -14.18 19.32 -45.40
C ASP A 198 -15.41 18.81 -46.17
N THR A 199 -15.20 18.28 -47.38
CA THR A 199 -16.27 17.70 -48.20
C THR A 199 -15.94 16.27 -48.61
N ALA A 200 -16.98 15.44 -48.70
CA ALA A 200 -16.87 14.10 -49.26
C ALA A 200 -18.19 13.67 -49.91
N ILE A 201 -18.10 12.89 -50.97
CA ILE A 201 -19.25 12.21 -51.57
C ILE A 201 -19.59 11.00 -50.70
N VAL A 202 -20.80 10.88 -50.18
CA VAL A 202 -21.30 9.74 -49.39
C VAL A 202 -22.58 9.25 -50.05
N ASN A 203 -22.62 7.98 -50.45
CA ASN A 203 -23.74 7.39 -51.19
C ASN A 203 -24.21 8.26 -52.38
N GLY A 204 -23.26 8.83 -53.13
CA GLY A 204 -23.50 9.67 -54.31
C GLY A 204 -23.90 11.13 -54.02
N VAL A 205 -23.96 11.55 -52.76
CA VAL A 205 -24.29 12.94 -52.36
C VAL A 205 -23.08 13.61 -51.75
N GLU A 206 -22.78 14.84 -52.15
CA GLU A 206 -21.72 15.64 -51.53
C GLU A 206 -22.17 16.15 -50.15
N ILE A 207 -21.34 15.94 -49.13
CA ILE A 207 -21.63 16.31 -47.74
C ILE A 207 -20.50 17.19 -47.21
N GLU A 208 -20.87 18.34 -46.64
CA GLU A 208 -19.99 19.16 -45.81
C GLU A 208 -19.96 18.62 -44.38
N PHE A 209 -18.76 18.54 -43.80
CA PHE A 209 -18.56 18.16 -42.41
C PHE A 209 -17.36 18.87 -41.79
N SER A 210 -17.29 18.93 -40.47
CA SER A 210 -16.11 19.40 -39.73
C SER A 210 -15.42 18.25 -39.02
N ILE A 211 -14.08 18.21 -39.06
CA ILE A 211 -13.29 17.32 -38.22
C ILE A 211 -12.70 18.14 -37.08
N CYS A 212 -12.93 17.69 -35.83
CA CYS A 212 -12.39 18.36 -34.65
C CYS A 212 -11.76 17.35 -33.69
N ASP A 213 -10.58 17.67 -33.16
CA ASP A 213 -9.79 16.84 -32.26
C ASP A 213 -9.63 17.53 -30.89
N VAL A 214 -10.66 17.44 -30.06
CA VAL A 214 -10.67 17.96 -28.69
C VAL A 214 -11.30 16.92 -27.76
N GLY A 215 -10.49 16.30 -26.92
CA GLY A 215 -10.90 15.25 -26.00
C GLY A 215 -10.92 13.89 -26.68
N ASN A 216 -11.68 13.78 -27.77
CA ASN A 216 -11.54 12.74 -28.81
C ASN A 216 -11.73 13.41 -30.18
N ILE A 217 -11.32 12.73 -31.25
CA ILE A 217 -11.58 13.20 -32.61
C ILE A 217 -12.99 12.84 -33.10
N LEU A 218 -13.72 13.84 -33.57
CA LEU A 218 -15.11 13.74 -34.04
C LEU A 218 -15.27 14.30 -35.46
N VAL A 219 -16.21 13.71 -36.18
CA VAL A 219 -16.74 14.20 -37.45
C VAL A 219 -18.15 14.75 -37.20
N PHE A 220 -18.37 16.03 -37.52
CA PHE A 220 -19.67 16.68 -37.37
C PHE A 220 -20.30 16.92 -38.73
N ALA A 221 -21.49 16.37 -38.95
CA ALA A 221 -22.27 16.62 -40.15
C ALA A 221 -23.72 17.01 -39.79
N PRO A 222 -24.39 17.83 -40.61
CA PRO A 222 -25.81 18.11 -40.41
C PRO A 222 -26.63 16.82 -40.47
N ALA A 223 -27.56 16.64 -39.54
CA ALA A 223 -28.43 15.45 -39.46
C ALA A 223 -29.16 15.19 -40.80
N GLN A 224 -29.67 16.25 -41.41
CA GLN A 224 -30.38 16.19 -42.69
C GLN A 224 -29.50 15.72 -43.85
N ALA A 225 -28.17 15.94 -43.79
CA ALA A 225 -27.25 15.50 -44.83
C ALA A 225 -27.17 13.96 -44.93
N LEU A 226 -27.45 13.25 -43.83
CA LEU A 226 -27.59 11.79 -43.83
C LEU A 226 -29.04 11.30 -43.76
N GLY A 227 -30.00 12.18 -44.02
CA GLY A 227 -31.42 11.84 -44.17
C GLY A 227 -32.17 11.62 -42.85
N ILE A 228 -31.69 12.19 -41.74
CA ILE A 228 -32.38 12.15 -40.44
C ILE A 228 -32.68 13.56 -39.92
N GLN A 229 -33.65 13.68 -39.01
CA GLN A 229 -34.04 14.94 -38.34
C GLN A 229 -33.09 15.30 -37.20
N GLY A 230 -32.49 14.32 -36.53
CA GLY A 230 -31.62 14.50 -35.37
C GLY A 230 -32.31 14.33 -34.02
N ASN A 231 -33.61 14.02 -34.00
CA ASN A 231 -34.42 13.77 -32.79
C ASN A 231 -34.89 12.30 -32.64
N GLU A 232 -34.47 11.42 -33.55
CA GLU A 232 -34.84 9.99 -33.57
C GLU A 232 -34.34 9.24 -32.34
N ARG A 233 -34.96 8.10 -32.04
CA ARG A 233 -34.52 7.22 -30.95
C ARG A 233 -33.35 6.33 -31.41
N PRO A 234 -32.36 6.05 -30.53
CA PRO A 234 -31.20 5.23 -30.87
C PRO A 234 -31.59 3.86 -31.46
N GLY A 235 -32.58 3.18 -30.87
CA GLY A 235 -33.01 1.87 -31.33
C GLY A 235 -33.70 1.86 -32.69
N ASP A 236 -34.15 3.01 -33.19
CA ASP A 236 -34.69 3.14 -34.56
C ASP A 236 -33.54 3.38 -35.54
N LEU A 237 -32.56 4.22 -35.17
CA LEU A 237 -31.35 4.48 -35.95
C LEU A 237 -30.48 3.23 -36.12
N ASP A 238 -30.32 2.43 -35.06
CA ASP A 238 -29.53 1.19 -35.09
C ASP A 238 -30.14 0.10 -36.00
N LYS A 239 -31.44 0.19 -36.31
CA LYS A 239 -32.12 -0.74 -37.23
C LYS A 239 -32.02 -0.31 -38.70
N ASP A 240 -31.65 0.94 -38.96
CA ASP A 240 -31.50 1.47 -40.32
C ASP A 240 -30.11 1.14 -40.87
N ALA A 241 -29.99 -0.03 -41.49
CA ALA A 241 -28.74 -0.49 -42.09
C ALA A 241 -28.20 0.46 -43.18
N ALA A 242 -29.09 1.17 -43.89
CA ALA A 242 -28.68 2.13 -44.93
C ALA A 242 -28.08 3.40 -44.30
N LEU A 243 -28.66 3.89 -43.21
CA LEU A 243 -28.06 4.97 -42.43
C LEU A 243 -26.70 4.58 -41.87
N ILE A 244 -26.60 3.40 -41.24
CA ILE A 244 -25.33 2.93 -40.66
C ILE A 244 -24.24 2.83 -41.74
N ALA A 245 -24.58 2.35 -42.95
CA ALA A 245 -23.66 2.32 -44.08
C ALA A 245 -23.17 3.73 -44.48
N ARG A 246 -24.07 4.72 -44.56
CA ARG A 246 -23.70 6.12 -44.86
C ARG A 246 -22.85 6.75 -43.78
N VAL A 247 -23.18 6.50 -42.50
CA VAL A 247 -22.39 6.98 -41.35
C VAL A 247 -20.98 6.40 -41.39
N LYS A 248 -20.85 5.10 -41.68
CA LYS A 248 -19.56 4.42 -41.84
C LYS A 248 -18.75 4.98 -43.02
N GLU A 249 -19.39 5.21 -44.16
CA GLU A 249 -18.73 5.80 -45.33
C GLU A 249 -18.21 7.21 -45.04
N LEU A 250 -19.04 8.07 -44.42
CA LEU A 250 -18.62 9.41 -43.99
C LEU A 250 -17.44 9.33 -43.02
N ARG A 251 -17.52 8.44 -42.03
CA ARG A 251 -16.46 8.21 -41.04
C ARG A 251 -15.16 7.82 -41.70
N GLY A 252 -15.18 6.84 -42.60
CA GLY A 252 -13.99 6.35 -43.28
C GLY A 252 -13.34 7.42 -44.15
N LYS A 253 -14.14 8.19 -44.90
CA LYS A 253 -13.64 9.28 -45.74
C LYS A 253 -13.05 10.41 -44.92
N ALA A 254 -13.70 10.79 -43.82
CA ALA A 254 -13.14 11.75 -42.87
C ALA A 254 -11.84 11.24 -42.23
N ALA A 255 -11.77 9.95 -41.88
CA ALA A 255 -10.55 9.32 -41.35
C ALA A 255 -9.41 9.34 -42.37
N VAL A 256 -9.68 9.12 -43.66
CA VAL A 256 -8.68 9.26 -44.73
C VAL A 256 -8.17 10.70 -44.82
N ILE A 257 -9.06 11.69 -44.83
CA ILE A 257 -8.67 13.12 -44.89
C ILE A 257 -7.84 13.52 -43.65
N ALA A 258 -8.21 13.03 -42.47
CA ALA A 258 -7.47 13.28 -41.24
C ALA A 258 -6.11 12.55 -41.16
N GLY A 259 -5.86 11.60 -42.07
CA GLY A 259 -4.64 10.78 -42.12
C GLY A 259 -4.65 9.59 -41.15
N MET A 260 -5.83 9.13 -40.72
CA MET A 260 -6.01 7.99 -39.82
C MET A 260 -6.18 6.66 -40.56
N CYS A 261 -6.62 6.69 -41.82
CA CYS A 261 -6.85 5.49 -42.64
C CYS A 261 -6.29 5.70 -44.05
N LYS A 262 -5.85 4.61 -44.69
CA LYS A 262 -5.39 4.64 -46.09
C LYS A 262 -6.53 4.54 -47.09
N ASP A 263 -7.53 3.74 -46.74
CA ASP A 263 -8.74 3.51 -47.51
C ASP A 263 -9.93 3.60 -46.55
N TRP A 264 -11.01 4.23 -47.00
CA TRP A 264 -12.19 4.45 -46.17
C TRP A 264 -12.91 3.13 -45.86
N GLU A 265 -12.80 2.12 -46.72
CA GLU A 265 -13.42 0.81 -46.52
C GLU A 265 -12.77 0.04 -45.34
N LEU A 266 -11.51 0.35 -45.04
CA LEU A 266 -10.72 -0.29 -43.98
C LEU A 266 -10.85 0.41 -42.61
N VAL A 267 -11.76 1.38 -42.46
CA VAL A 267 -11.86 2.19 -41.24
C VAL A 267 -12.16 1.36 -39.98
N ASP A 268 -12.99 0.32 -40.09
CA ASP A 268 -13.31 -0.53 -38.94
C ASP A 268 -12.09 -1.37 -38.50
N GLU A 269 -11.16 -1.67 -39.41
CA GLU A 269 -9.94 -2.43 -39.12
C GLU A 269 -8.82 -1.51 -38.60
N GLN A 270 -8.62 -0.36 -39.25
CA GLN A 270 -7.50 0.55 -38.99
C GLN A 270 -7.80 1.54 -37.86
N SER A 271 -9.07 1.86 -37.65
CA SER A 271 -9.50 2.82 -36.63
C SER A 271 -10.92 2.49 -36.13
N PRO A 272 -11.14 1.34 -35.47
CA PRO A 272 -12.46 0.81 -35.10
C PRO A 272 -13.34 1.73 -34.26
N MET A 273 -12.75 2.62 -33.46
CA MET A 273 -13.50 3.49 -32.53
C MET A 273 -13.49 5.00 -32.87
N LEU A 274 -12.50 5.47 -33.63
CA LEU A 274 -12.32 6.88 -33.97
C LEU A 274 -12.25 7.09 -35.50
N PRO A 275 -12.50 8.30 -36.01
CA PRO A 275 -13.23 9.35 -35.33
C PRO A 275 -14.68 8.95 -35.06
N MET A 276 -15.29 9.49 -34.01
CA MET A 276 -16.72 9.31 -33.77
C MET A 276 -17.52 10.22 -34.72
N VAL A 277 -18.65 9.74 -35.24
CA VAL A 277 -19.52 10.59 -36.09
C VAL A 277 -20.62 11.18 -35.23
N THR A 278 -20.84 12.48 -35.34
CA THR A 278 -21.89 13.18 -34.62
C THR A 278 -22.77 13.95 -35.60
N LEU A 279 -24.01 13.49 -35.74
CA LEU A 279 -25.01 14.14 -36.56
C LEU A 279 -25.73 15.19 -35.71
N VAL A 280 -25.70 16.43 -36.18
CA VAL A 280 -26.16 17.60 -35.43
C VAL A 280 -27.24 18.37 -36.17
N SER A 281 -28.17 18.95 -35.43
CA SER A 281 -29.15 19.88 -35.97
C SER A 281 -29.58 20.89 -34.90
N PRO A 282 -30.27 21.98 -35.27
CA PRO A 282 -30.90 22.84 -34.30
C PRO A 282 -31.85 22.04 -33.41
N SER A 283 -31.93 22.40 -32.13
CA SER A 283 -32.89 21.80 -31.21
C SER A 283 -34.31 22.21 -31.59
N THR A 284 -35.27 21.29 -31.50
CA THR A 284 -36.70 21.64 -31.60
C THR A 284 -37.27 22.21 -30.30
N ASP A 285 -36.53 22.09 -29.20
CA ASP A 285 -36.86 22.63 -27.89
C ASP A 285 -35.98 23.87 -27.61
N PRO A 286 -36.57 25.05 -27.37
CA PRO A 286 -35.82 26.29 -27.16
C PRO A 286 -34.97 26.29 -25.88
N GLU A 287 -35.15 25.32 -24.97
CA GLU A 287 -34.27 25.18 -23.79
C GLU A 287 -32.84 24.76 -24.17
N PHE A 288 -32.67 24.08 -25.32
CA PHE A 288 -31.38 23.56 -25.76
C PHE A 288 -30.87 24.27 -27.01
N HIS A 289 -29.55 24.28 -27.16
CA HIS A 289 -28.89 24.99 -28.26
C HIS A 289 -28.81 24.15 -29.52
N LEU A 290 -28.49 22.86 -29.37
CA LEU A 290 -28.49 21.90 -30.46
C LEU A 290 -28.95 20.53 -29.98
N GLN A 291 -29.37 19.70 -30.93
CA GLN A 291 -29.56 18.28 -30.72
C GLN A 291 -28.48 17.46 -31.44
N SER A 292 -28.11 16.32 -30.85
CA SER A 292 -26.97 15.51 -31.27
C SER A 292 -27.30 14.02 -31.30
N ARG A 293 -26.84 13.33 -32.34
CA ARG A 293 -26.82 11.86 -32.46
C ARG A 293 -25.39 11.40 -32.73
N LEU A 294 -24.73 10.90 -31.68
CA LEU A 294 -23.36 10.44 -31.73
C LEU A 294 -23.33 8.94 -32.01
N PHE A 295 -22.52 8.54 -33.00
CA PHE A 295 -22.27 7.17 -33.39
C PHE A 295 -20.86 6.77 -32.98
N LEU A 296 -20.77 5.65 -32.27
CA LEU A 296 -19.53 5.01 -31.85
C LEU A 296 -19.71 3.51 -32.07
N ASP A 297 -18.70 2.85 -32.62
CA ASP A 297 -18.76 1.40 -32.92
C ASP A 297 -19.99 1.02 -33.76
N ASN A 298 -20.27 1.83 -34.79
CA ASN A 298 -21.39 1.67 -35.72
C ASN A 298 -22.79 1.59 -35.04
N LYS A 299 -22.93 2.13 -33.83
CA LYS A 299 -24.20 2.25 -33.10
C LYS A 299 -24.44 3.65 -32.57
N CYS A 300 -25.69 4.07 -32.52
CA CYS A 300 -26.07 5.33 -31.89
C CYS A 300 -25.93 5.24 -30.37
N HIS A 301 -25.21 6.17 -29.79
CA HIS A 301 -25.04 6.28 -28.35
C HIS A 301 -26.39 6.66 -27.68
N THR A 302 -26.77 5.98 -26.60
CA THR A 302 -28.06 6.15 -25.92
C THR A 302 -28.16 7.42 -25.07
N SER A 303 -27.02 7.97 -24.67
CA SER A 303 -26.86 9.28 -24.02
C SER A 303 -25.92 10.13 -24.89
N MET A 304 -24.90 10.76 -24.33
CA MET A 304 -23.79 11.38 -25.06
C MET A 304 -22.45 11.02 -24.39
N ALA A 305 -21.40 10.82 -25.19
CA ALA A 305 -20.05 10.68 -24.67
C ALA A 305 -19.55 12.04 -24.15
N GLY A 306 -19.02 12.11 -22.92
CA GLY A 306 -18.53 13.36 -22.34
C GLY A 306 -17.40 14.02 -23.16
N THR A 307 -16.53 13.21 -23.78
CA THR A 307 -15.52 13.74 -24.72
C THR A 307 -16.17 14.25 -26.02
N GLY A 308 -17.26 13.62 -26.47
CA GLY A 308 -18.03 14.11 -27.59
C GLY A 308 -18.67 15.47 -27.30
N SER A 309 -19.24 15.68 -26.11
CA SER A 309 -19.83 16.97 -25.73
C SER A 309 -18.79 18.07 -25.57
N ILE A 310 -17.61 17.75 -25.06
CA ILE A 310 -16.46 18.65 -25.01
C ILE A 310 -16.05 19.08 -26.41
N CYS A 311 -15.93 18.13 -27.34
CA CYS A 311 -15.58 18.44 -28.73
C CYS A 311 -16.67 19.27 -29.43
N THR A 312 -17.95 18.99 -29.19
CA THR A 312 -19.07 19.79 -29.69
C THR A 312 -19.02 21.22 -29.15
N ALA A 313 -18.74 21.37 -27.85
CA ALA A 313 -18.60 22.69 -27.23
C ALA A 313 -17.41 23.48 -27.78
N ALA A 314 -16.28 22.81 -28.05
CA ALA A 314 -15.16 23.44 -28.76
C ALA A 314 -15.60 23.91 -30.16
N CYS A 315 -16.23 23.05 -30.96
CA CYS A 315 -16.72 23.41 -32.30
C CYS A 315 -17.70 24.58 -32.28
N SER A 316 -18.56 24.70 -31.26
CA SER A 316 -19.51 25.82 -31.17
C SER A 316 -18.86 27.19 -31.00
N ARG A 317 -17.55 27.24 -30.71
CA ARG A 317 -16.75 28.47 -30.60
C ARG A 317 -15.69 28.61 -31.69
N ILE A 318 -15.58 27.65 -32.61
CA ILE A 318 -14.69 27.75 -33.78
C ILE A 318 -15.52 28.25 -34.98
N PRO A 319 -15.30 29.50 -35.45
CA PRO A 319 -16.09 30.07 -36.52
C PRO A 319 -16.09 29.21 -37.78
N GLY A 320 -17.27 29.00 -38.34
CA GLY A 320 -17.45 28.31 -39.61
C GLY A 320 -17.54 26.79 -39.55
N THR A 321 -17.31 26.14 -38.40
CA THR A 321 -17.59 24.70 -38.25
C THR A 321 -19.08 24.39 -38.36
N ILE A 322 -19.46 23.14 -38.65
CA ILE A 322 -20.87 22.72 -38.73
C ILE A 322 -21.63 23.05 -37.44
N VAL A 323 -21.04 22.78 -36.27
CA VAL A 323 -21.70 23.10 -34.99
C VAL A 323 -21.90 24.60 -34.84
N HIS A 324 -20.87 25.42 -35.09
CA HIS A 324 -20.98 26.88 -35.04
C HIS A 324 -22.04 27.43 -35.99
N ARG A 325 -22.13 26.91 -37.22
CA ARG A 325 -23.12 27.34 -38.23
C ARG A 325 -24.56 27.05 -37.83
N LEU A 326 -24.79 26.05 -36.97
CA LEU A 326 -26.13 25.66 -36.50
C LEU A 326 -26.55 26.37 -35.21
N MET A 327 -25.65 27.09 -34.55
CA MET A 327 -25.93 27.86 -33.35
C MET A 327 -26.63 29.18 -33.70
N SER A 328 -27.54 29.63 -32.83
CA SER A 328 -28.08 30.99 -32.87
C SER A 328 -27.05 32.01 -32.40
N GLU A 329 -27.15 33.27 -32.83
CA GLU A 329 -26.27 34.35 -32.37
C GLU A 329 -26.29 34.48 -30.83
N ALA A 330 -27.47 34.36 -30.21
CA ALA A 330 -27.62 34.37 -28.76
C ALA A 330 -26.86 33.20 -28.10
N GLY A 331 -27.00 31.99 -28.63
CA GLY A 331 -26.31 30.80 -28.11
C GLY A 331 -24.79 30.81 -28.29
N LEU A 332 -24.28 31.59 -29.25
CA LEU A 332 -22.84 31.82 -29.40
C LEU A 332 -22.25 32.70 -28.28
N GLN A 333 -23.07 33.54 -27.63
CA GLN A 333 -22.65 34.42 -26.53
C GLN A 333 -22.75 33.76 -25.15
N GLU A 334 -23.49 32.66 -25.01
CA GLU A 334 -23.61 31.95 -23.73
C GLU A 334 -22.32 31.25 -23.32
N THR A 335 -22.01 31.23 -22.02
CA THR A 335 -20.85 30.50 -21.49
C THR A 335 -21.11 29.01 -21.33
N THR A 336 -22.37 28.56 -21.48
CA THR A 336 -22.78 27.16 -21.31
C THR A 336 -23.51 26.67 -22.54
N LEU A 337 -22.93 25.70 -23.25
CA LEU A 337 -23.59 24.99 -24.33
C LEU A 337 -24.44 23.85 -23.76
N LYS A 338 -25.76 23.93 -23.94
CA LYS A 338 -26.69 22.84 -23.62
C LYS A 338 -26.96 21.98 -24.85
N ILE A 339 -26.48 20.74 -24.82
CA ILE A 339 -26.59 19.79 -25.93
C ILE A 339 -27.67 18.76 -25.60
N GLN A 340 -28.72 18.71 -26.41
CA GLN A 340 -29.76 17.69 -26.30
C GLN A 340 -29.28 16.36 -26.89
N HIS A 341 -29.44 15.27 -26.15
CA HIS A 341 -29.11 13.91 -26.56
C HIS A 341 -30.29 12.97 -26.22
N PRO A 342 -30.28 11.69 -26.64
CA PRO A 342 -31.48 10.84 -26.55
C PRO A 342 -32.03 10.56 -25.14
N SER A 343 -31.28 10.88 -24.09
CA SER A 343 -31.65 10.65 -22.68
C SER A 343 -31.89 11.95 -21.89
N GLY A 344 -31.84 13.11 -22.55
CA GLY A 344 -31.97 14.42 -21.91
C GLY A 344 -30.96 15.42 -22.48
N SER A 345 -30.21 16.09 -21.61
CA SER A 345 -29.27 17.12 -22.01
C SER A 345 -27.93 17.01 -21.27
N ILE A 346 -26.89 17.56 -21.89
CA ILE A 346 -25.61 17.78 -21.23
C ILE A 346 -25.20 19.26 -21.34
N PRO A 347 -25.13 20.00 -20.23
CA PRO A 347 -24.53 21.32 -20.19
C PRO A 347 -23.00 21.21 -20.17
N VAL A 348 -22.34 22.01 -21.01
CA VAL A 348 -20.88 22.12 -21.09
C VAL A 348 -20.50 23.60 -20.99
N VAL A 349 -19.68 23.96 -20.00
CA VAL A 349 -19.12 25.31 -19.90
C VAL A 349 -18.01 25.44 -20.93
N VAL A 350 -18.11 26.45 -21.79
CA VAL A 350 -17.12 26.75 -22.82
C VAL A 350 -16.82 28.24 -22.84
N ILE A 351 -15.58 28.59 -22.52
CA ILE A 351 -15.04 29.95 -22.57
C ILE A 351 -13.78 29.91 -23.41
N SER A 352 -13.79 30.64 -24.52
CA SER A 352 -12.68 30.75 -25.44
C SER A 352 -11.97 32.09 -25.25
N LYS A 353 -10.64 32.09 -25.35
CA LYS A 353 -9.86 33.33 -25.40
C LYS A 353 -10.19 34.10 -26.67
N PRO A 354 -10.05 35.45 -26.67
CA PRO A 354 -10.25 36.24 -27.88
C PRO A 354 -9.42 35.72 -29.05
N LEU A 355 -10.08 35.55 -30.21
CA LEU A 355 -9.45 35.05 -31.43
C LEU A 355 -8.27 35.95 -31.82
N LYS A 356 -7.10 35.34 -32.03
CA LYS A 356 -6.02 35.97 -32.79
C LYS A 356 -6.32 35.71 -34.27
N GLU A 357 -6.21 36.73 -35.11
CA GLU A 357 -6.59 36.71 -36.53
C GLU A 357 -6.10 35.42 -37.24
N GLY A 358 -7.02 34.69 -37.88
CA GLY A 358 -6.72 33.45 -38.63
C GLY A 358 -6.41 32.20 -37.80
N LYS A 359 -6.66 32.18 -36.48
CA LYS A 359 -6.38 31.02 -35.61
C LYS A 359 -7.62 30.44 -34.94
N VAL A 360 -7.58 29.14 -34.70
CA VAL A 360 -8.49 28.42 -33.77
C VAL A 360 -8.34 29.03 -32.36
N PRO A 361 -9.43 29.29 -31.62
CA PRO A 361 -9.34 29.84 -30.27
C PRO A 361 -8.69 28.84 -29.30
N ASP A 362 -7.90 29.37 -28.36
CA ASP A 362 -7.54 28.63 -27.14
C ASP A 362 -8.74 28.63 -26.20
N PHE A 363 -8.97 27.52 -25.50
CA PHE A 363 -10.06 27.40 -24.52
C PHE A 363 -9.51 27.72 -23.13
N GLU A 364 -10.14 28.69 -22.44
CA GLU A 364 -9.87 28.99 -21.04
C GLU A 364 -10.59 28.00 -20.13
N THR A 365 -11.87 27.76 -20.43
CA THR A 365 -12.69 26.77 -19.75
C THR A 365 -13.33 25.87 -20.77
N LEU A 366 -13.17 24.56 -20.56
CA LEU A 366 -13.87 23.56 -21.33
C LEU A 366 -14.21 22.42 -20.37
N SER A 367 -15.39 22.47 -19.75
CA SER A 367 -15.69 21.61 -18.60
C SER A 367 -17.16 21.18 -18.54
N PHE A 368 -17.42 20.03 -17.93
CA PHE A 368 -18.78 19.58 -17.60
C PHE A 368 -18.83 18.94 -16.22
N VAL A 369 -20.02 18.86 -15.64
CA VAL A 369 -20.26 18.21 -14.35
C VAL A 369 -20.68 16.75 -14.56
N ARG A 370 -20.17 15.87 -13.70
CA ARG A 370 -20.62 14.49 -13.54
C ARG A 370 -20.78 14.14 -12.08
N THR A 371 -21.35 12.97 -11.84
CA THR A 371 -21.29 12.30 -10.54
C THR A 371 -20.53 10.99 -10.72
N ALA A 372 -19.91 10.49 -9.65
CA ALA A 372 -19.35 9.14 -9.60
C ALA A 372 -19.92 8.37 -8.41
N ARG A 373 -19.95 7.04 -8.51
CA ARG A 373 -20.41 6.16 -7.45
C ARG A 373 -19.58 4.89 -7.46
N ARG A 374 -19.00 4.55 -6.32
CA ARG A 374 -18.28 3.29 -6.11
C ARG A 374 -19.34 2.23 -5.81
N ILE A 375 -19.55 1.31 -6.76
CA ILE A 375 -20.65 0.33 -6.69
C ILE A 375 -20.22 -0.92 -5.93
N PHE A 376 -18.99 -1.37 -6.17
CA PHE A 376 -18.47 -2.63 -5.66
C PHE A 376 -16.95 -2.60 -5.56
N ASP A 377 -16.43 -3.23 -4.50
CA ASP A 377 -15.03 -3.57 -4.33
C ASP A 377 -14.89 -5.07 -4.12
N GLY A 378 -13.96 -5.69 -4.83
CA GLY A 378 -13.67 -7.10 -4.61
C GLY A 378 -12.73 -7.70 -5.63
N ASN A 379 -12.94 -8.97 -5.95
CA ASN A 379 -12.08 -9.74 -6.83
C ASN A 379 -12.90 -10.33 -7.99
N ILE A 380 -12.38 -10.23 -9.21
CA ILE A 380 -12.91 -10.94 -10.37
C ILE A 380 -12.20 -12.28 -10.53
N TYR A 381 -12.96 -13.38 -10.54
CA TYR A 381 -12.39 -14.70 -10.82
C TYR A 381 -12.08 -14.84 -12.31
N ILE A 382 -10.86 -15.29 -12.62
CA ILE A 382 -10.41 -15.53 -13.98
C ILE A 382 -10.46 -17.03 -14.33
N PRO A 383 -10.94 -17.37 -15.53
CA PRO A 383 -10.97 -18.73 -16.01
C PRO A 383 -9.57 -19.24 -16.42
N ASP A 384 -9.43 -20.57 -16.45
CA ASP A 384 -8.15 -21.27 -16.68
C ASP A 384 -7.44 -20.82 -17.97
N ASN A 385 -8.19 -20.44 -19.01
CA ASN A 385 -7.68 -20.10 -20.34
C ASN A 385 -7.04 -18.70 -20.47
N VAL A 386 -7.03 -17.91 -19.39
CA VAL A 386 -6.33 -16.62 -19.32
C VAL A 386 -5.36 -16.54 -18.14
N LYS A 387 -5.11 -17.66 -17.45
CA LYS A 387 -4.15 -17.71 -16.35
C LYS A 387 -2.72 -17.49 -16.82
N ASP A 388 -2.41 -18.00 -18.01
CA ASP A 388 -1.15 -17.81 -18.72
C ASP A 388 -0.96 -16.37 -19.23
N CYS A 389 -1.97 -15.50 -19.15
CA CYS A 389 -1.78 -14.06 -19.38
C CYS A 389 -0.94 -13.41 -18.28
N PHE A 390 -0.95 -13.98 -17.08
CA PHE A 390 -0.13 -13.50 -15.98
C PHE A 390 1.25 -14.15 -16.15
N PRO A 391 2.34 -13.39 -15.96
CA PRO A 391 3.68 -13.96 -16.01
C PRO A 391 3.68 -15.20 -15.13
N ALA A 392 4.11 -16.33 -15.71
CA ALA A 392 4.17 -17.58 -14.98
C ALA A 392 5.04 -17.33 -13.74
N VAL A 393 4.45 -17.52 -12.56
CA VAL A 393 5.23 -17.83 -11.37
C VAL A 393 5.92 -19.13 -11.72
N ASN A 394 7.16 -19.03 -12.22
CA ASN A 394 7.89 -20.14 -12.80
C ASN A 394 8.15 -21.17 -11.70
N GLY A 395 7.25 -22.14 -11.59
CA GLY A 395 7.50 -23.43 -10.98
C GLY A 395 8.45 -24.23 -11.88
N VAL A 396 9.75 -24.03 -11.64
CA VAL A 396 10.89 -24.98 -11.75
C VAL A 396 10.97 -25.87 -13.01
N ASN A 397 12.00 -25.65 -13.85
CA ASN A 397 13.11 -26.60 -14.09
C ASN A 397 14.07 -26.10 -15.20
N GLY A 398 15.36 -26.06 -14.87
CA GLY A 398 16.53 -26.22 -15.74
C GLY A 398 16.51 -25.62 -17.13
N HIS A 399 17.20 -24.49 -17.32
CA HIS A 399 18.43 -24.39 -18.11
C HIS A 399 18.85 -22.93 -18.18
N THR A 400 20.12 -22.70 -17.88
CA THR A 400 20.89 -21.49 -18.20
C THR A 400 20.61 -21.05 -19.64
N ASN A 401 20.19 -19.81 -19.83
CA ASN A 401 20.75 -18.91 -20.84
C ASN A 401 20.33 -17.47 -20.53
N GLY A 402 21.34 -16.62 -20.41
CA GLY A 402 21.22 -15.25 -19.94
C GLY A 402 20.44 -14.34 -20.87
N VAL A 403 19.88 -13.29 -20.26
CA VAL A 403 19.65 -12.01 -20.90
C VAL A 403 20.12 -10.92 -19.95
N SER A 404 20.75 -9.93 -20.58
CA SER A 404 21.57 -8.85 -20.08
C SER A 404 21.05 -8.05 -18.89
N ALA A 405 22.00 -7.71 -18.02
CA ALA A 405 21.89 -6.62 -17.07
C ALA A 405 21.79 -5.27 -17.82
N SER A 406 20.63 -4.62 -17.74
CA SER A 406 20.51 -3.17 -17.84
C SER A 406 19.10 -2.74 -17.41
N GLU A 407 19.06 -1.72 -16.55
CA GLU A 407 17.90 -0.98 -16.03
C GLU A 407 17.32 -1.47 -14.69
N VAL A 408 17.93 -0.94 -13.63
CA VAL A 408 17.51 -1.03 -12.23
C VAL A 408 16.68 0.23 -11.89
N GLY A 409 15.39 0.02 -11.61
CA GLY A 409 14.46 0.93 -10.96
C GLY A 409 13.11 0.22 -10.93
N GLU A 410 12.38 0.02 -9.83
CA GLU A 410 12.43 0.44 -8.43
C GLU A 410 12.24 -0.83 -7.56
N ASN A 411 12.64 -0.81 -6.27
CA ASN A 411 12.85 -2.02 -5.44
C ASN A 411 11.61 -2.37 -4.57
N PRO A 412 10.68 -3.24 -5.00
CA PRO A 412 9.70 -3.83 -4.10
C PRO A 412 10.37 -4.80 -3.10
N ILE A 413 9.74 -5.02 -1.94
CA ILE A 413 10.09 -6.09 -0.99
C ILE A 413 9.79 -7.45 -1.62
N THR A 414 10.69 -7.83 -2.52
CA THR A 414 10.73 -9.11 -3.21
C THR A 414 11.89 -9.92 -2.66
N THR A 415 11.82 -11.23 -2.81
CA THR A 415 12.93 -12.12 -2.42
C THR A 415 14.22 -11.66 -3.08
N LYS A 416 14.18 -11.41 -4.40
CA LYS A 416 15.34 -10.95 -5.17
C LYS A 416 15.83 -9.55 -4.76
N GLY A 417 14.92 -8.63 -4.46
CA GLY A 417 15.27 -7.28 -3.98
C GLY A 417 16.01 -7.32 -2.64
N LEU A 418 15.47 -8.07 -1.68
CA LEU A 418 16.10 -8.28 -0.38
C LEU A 418 17.43 -9.03 -0.51
N ALA A 419 17.51 -10.06 -1.34
CA ALA A 419 18.74 -10.81 -1.56
C ALA A 419 19.86 -9.96 -2.17
N LYS A 420 19.53 -9.09 -3.15
CA LYS A 420 20.46 -8.10 -3.71
C LYS A 420 20.93 -7.10 -2.67
N PHE A 421 20.01 -6.57 -1.87
CA PHE A 421 20.36 -5.66 -0.77
C PHE A 421 21.32 -6.32 0.21
N VAL A 422 21.00 -7.52 0.71
CA VAL A 422 21.85 -8.25 1.66
C VAL A 422 23.22 -8.53 1.08
N SER A 423 23.30 -9.02 -0.15
CA SER A 423 24.59 -9.40 -0.77
C SER A 423 25.44 -8.18 -1.14
N GLY A 424 24.79 -7.06 -1.50
CA GLY A 424 25.45 -5.85 -2.00
C GLY A 424 25.75 -4.79 -0.95
N LEU A 425 25.26 -4.92 0.29
CA LEU A 425 25.46 -3.91 1.33
C LEU A 425 26.92 -3.84 1.79
N GLU A 426 27.50 -2.64 1.80
CA GLU A 426 28.86 -2.39 2.27
C GLU A 426 28.87 -1.51 3.54
N TYR A 427 29.97 -1.54 4.29
CA TYR A 427 30.15 -0.67 5.45
C TYR A 427 30.09 0.82 5.08
N ALA A 428 30.56 1.18 3.88
CA ALA A 428 30.54 2.54 3.36
C ALA A 428 29.11 3.09 3.16
N ASP A 429 28.12 2.22 3.03
CA ASP A 429 26.72 2.62 2.89
C ASP A 429 26.08 3.02 4.24
N LEU A 430 26.73 2.70 5.36
CA LEU A 430 26.20 2.99 6.70
C LEU A 430 26.51 4.43 7.09
N THR A 431 25.48 5.28 7.10
CA THR A 431 25.58 6.64 7.62
C THR A 431 25.95 6.65 9.11
N VAL A 432 26.42 7.79 9.63
CA VAL A 432 26.75 7.94 11.06
C VAL A 432 25.53 7.62 11.94
N GLU A 433 24.34 8.07 11.55
CA GLU A 433 23.08 7.78 12.25
C GLU A 433 22.78 6.28 12.33
N VAL A 434 22.93 5.57 11.21
CA VAL A 434 22.77 4.11 11.14
C VAL A 434 23.76 3.41 12.06
N GLN A 435 25.04 3.81 12.02
CA GLN A 435 26.06 3.23 12.89
C GLN A 435 25.77 3.49 14.38
N ASP A 436 25.39 4.72 14.74
CA ASP A 436 25.09 5.10 16.13
C ASP A 436 23.86 4.35 16.66
N LYS A 437 22.81 4.19 15.83
CA LYS A 437 21.64 3.39 16.18
C LYS A 437 22.01 1.94 16.44
N LEU A 438 22.83 1.33 15.58
CA LEU A 438 23.26 -0.07 15.74
C LEU A 438 24.12 -0.28 17.00
N ARG A 439 25.04 0.64 17.32
CA ARG A 439 25.82 0.59 18.57
C ARG A 439 24.91 0.68 19.79
N LEU A 440 23.92 1.57 19.75
CA LEU A 440 22.94 1.74 20.82
C LEU A 440 22.14 0.45 21.04
N LEU A 441 21.60 -0.15 19.96
CA LEU A 441 20.82 -1.39 20.03
C LEU A 441 21.68 -2.59 20.47
N LEU A 442 22.95 -2.67 20.04
CA LEU A 442 23.90 -3.69 20.49
C LEU A 442 24.20 -3.57 21.99
N LEU A 443 24.34 -2.34 22.51
CA LEU A 443 24.57 -2.10 23.93
C LEU A 443 23.36 -2.57 24.77
N ASP A 444 22.16 -2.22 24.32
CA ASP A 444 20.91 -2.65 24.95
C ASP A 444 20.79 -4.18 24.99
N TYR A 445 21.01 -4.82 23.85
CA TYR A 445 20.98 -6.28 23.72
C TYR A 445 21.93 -6.97 24.72
N ILE A 446 23.18 -6.51 24.82
CA ILE A 446 24.16 -7.12 25.74
C ILE A 446 23.71 -6.93 27.20
N GLY A 447 23.22 -5.74 27.55
CA GLY A 447 22.70 -5.43 28.88
C GLY A 447 21.56 -6.38 29.27
N VAL A 448 20.52 -6.45 28.43
CA VAL A 448 19.34 -7.30 28.67
C VAL A 448 19.71 -8.78 28.73
N THR A 449 20.52 -9.26 27.78
CA THR A 449 20.93 -10.68 27.72
C THR A 449 21.73 -11.09 28.95
N SER A 450 22.67 -10.24 29.38
CA SER A 450 23.48 -10.53 30.57
C SER A 450 22.65 -10.53 31.85
N ALA A 451 21.74 -9.57 32.02
CA ALA A 451 20.86 -9.48 33.17
C ALA A 451 19.88 -10.67 33.24
N ALA A 452 19.43 -11.18 32.09
CA ALA A 452 18.55 -12.35 32.04
C ALA A 452 19.16 -13.58 32.71
N THR A 453 20.49 -13.74 32.67
CA THR A 453 21.19 -14.86 33.32
C THR A 453 21.07 -14.87 34.84
N ILE A 454 20.75 -13.73 35.45
CA ILE A 454 20.58 -13.59 36.90
C ILE A 454 19.10 -13.54 37.27
N PHE A 455 18.32 -12.74 36.53
CA PHE A 455 16.99 -12.34 36.97
C PHE A 455 15.86 -13.22 36.44
N SER A 456 16.05 -13.88 35.29
CA SER A 456 14.97 -14.62 34.66
C SER A 456 14.89 -16.06 35.17
N GLU A 457 13.73 -16.43 35.70
CA GLU A 457 13.40 -17.79 36.14
C GLU A 457 13.57 -18.86 35.05
N SER A 458 13.50 -18.50 33.76
CA SER A 458 13.65 -19.47 32.66
C SER A 458 15.11 -19.80 32.35
N SER A 459 16.04 -18.91 32.69
CA SER A 459 17.42 -18.97 32.19
C SER A 459 18.12 -20.28 32.52
N ASP A 460 17.93 -20.80 33.74
CA ASP A 460 18.51 -22.06 34.17
C ASP A 460 18.00 -23.25 33.35
N SER A 461 16.70 -23.33 33.15
CA SER A 461 16.05 -24.43 32.42
C SER A 461 16.44 -24.40 30.94
N LEU A 462 16.41 -23.22 30.32
CA LEU A 462 16.81 -23.03 28.93
C LEU A 462 18.30 -23.34 28.73
N THR A 463 19.16 -22.86 29.62
CA THR A 463 20.61 -23.12 29.58
C THR A 463 20.91 -24.61 29.71
N LYS A 464 20.28 -25.31 30.67
CA LYS A 464 20.46 -26.76 30.85
C LYS A 464 20.03 -27.54 29.61
N ALA A 465 18.86 -27.22 29.04
CA ALA A 465 18.33 -27.91 27.87
C ALA A 465 19.23 -27.70 26.64
N ILE A 466 19.62 -26.46 26.34
CA ILE A 466 20.47 -26.16 25.18
C ILE A 466 21.89 -26.68 25.38
N LYS A 467 22.42 -26.69 26.62
CA LYS A 467 23.70 -27.33 26.94
C LYS A 467 23.69 -28.83 26.68
N ALA A 468 22.58 -29.50 26.99
CA ALA A 468 22.41 -30.92 26.69
C ALA A 468 22.42 -31.19 25.17
N LEU A 469 21.78 -30.33 24.37
CA LEU A 469 21.88 -30.39 22.90
C LEU A 469 23.31 -30.15 22.41
N ASN A 470 24.04 -29.23 23.03
CA ASN A 470 25.41 -28.89 22.67
C ASN A 470 26.41 -30.01 23.01
N ALA A 471 26.14 -30.84 24.01
CA ALA A 471 27.02 -31.95 24.41
C ALA A 471 27.21 -33.02 23.31
N GLY A 472 26.32 -33.06 22.31
CA GLY A 472 26.46 -33.93 21.14
C GLY A 472 27.50 -33.47 20.11
N TYR A 473 28.07 -32.27 20.27
CA TYR A 473 29.10 -31.73 19.37
C TYR A 473 30.50 -32.02 19.92
N ASP A 474 31.41 -32.51 19.08
CA ASP A 474 32.76 -32.97 19.48
C ASP A 474 33.74 -31.84 19.86
N GLY A 475 33.29 -30.59 19.80
CA GLY A 475 34.04 -29.41 20.23
C GLY A 475 35.25 -29.05 19.36
N LYS A 476 35.46 -29.72 18.21
CA LYS A 476 36.64 -29.57 17.35
C LYS A 476 36.56 -28.42 16.33
N GLY A 477 35.54 -27.57 16.39
CA GLY A 477 35.36 -26.39 15.53
C GLY A 477 35.57 -25.05 16.25
N ASN A 478 35.49 -23.93 15.52
CA ASN A 478 35.49 -22.59 16.11
C ASN A 478 34.28 -22.44 17.05
N GLN A 479 34.56 -22.20 18.33
CA GLN A 479 33.54 -22.12 19.37
C GLN A 479 33.00 -20.69 19.50
N ALA A 480 31.69 -20.57 19.64
CA ALA A 480 30.99 -19.31 19.90
C ALA A 480 30.69 -19.15 21.40
N SER A 481 30.49 -17.90 21.81
CA SER A 481 30.17 -17.52 23.18
C SER A 481 28.68 -17.33 23.40
N VAL A 482 28.19 -17.86 24.52
CA VAL A 482 26.95 -17.39 25.13
C VAL A 482 27.33 -16.32 26.13
N ILE A 483 26.66 -15.17 26.09
CA ILE A 483 26.92 -14.05 26.99
C ILE A 483 26.86 -14.56 28.45
N LYS A 484 27.88 -14.22 29.25
CA LYS A 484 28.14 -14.67 30.63
C LYS A 484 28.40 -16.18 30.85
N ASN A 485 28.14 -17.03 29.85
CA ASN A 485 28.28 -18.49 29.93
C ASN A 485 29.51 -19.05 29.19
N GLY A 486 30.31 -18.19 28.58
CA GLY A 486 31.62 -18.56 28.01
C GLY A 486 31.57 -19.18 26.60
N PRO A 487 32.75 -19.53 26.04
CA PRO A 487 32.94 -19.82 24.61
C PRO A 487 32.89 -21.32 24.26
N SER A 488 31.97 -22.12 24.81
CA SER A 488 31.99 -23.59 24.64
C SER A 488 30.83 -24.13 23.80
N TRP A 489 30.34 -23.35 22.85
CA TRP A 489 29.11 -23.63 22.13
C TRP A 489 29.36 -23.70 20.61
N SER A 490 28.61 -24.54 19.91
CA SER A 490 28.47 -24.37 18.45
C SER A 490 27.77 -23.05 18.15
N ALA A 491 28.11 -22.39 17.03
CA ALA A 491 27.51 -21.10 16.68
C ALA A 491 25.96 -21.13 16.65
N PRO A 492 25.29 -22.15 16.07
CA PRO A 492 23.82 -22.20 16.07
C PRO A 492 23.23 -22.30 17.49
N LEU A 493 23.83 -23.09 18.38
CA LEU A 493 23.32 -23.25 19.75
C LEU A 493 23.68 -22.06 20.65
N ALA A 494 24.80 -21.39 20.39
CA ALA A 494 25.13 -20.13 21.04
C ALA A 494 24.10 -19.05 20.69
N ALA A 495 23.78 -18.91 19.40
CA ALA A 495 22.76 -18.00 18.90
C ALA A 495 21.38 -18.34 19.47
N MET A 496 21.04 -19.63 19.57
CA MET A 496 19.78 -20.10 20.18
C MET A 496 19.65 -19.63 21.63
N LEU A 497 20.67 -19.89 22.45
CA LEU A 497 20.61 -19.56 23.87
C LEU A 497 20.70 -18.04 24.10
N ASN A 498 21.57 -17.33 23.38
CA ASN A 498 21.65 -15.88 23.45
C ASN A 498 20.31 -15.22 23.07
N GLY A 499 19.67 -15.66 21.97
CA GLY A 499 18.36 -15.15 21.55
C GLY A 499 17.25 -15.44 22.54
N ALA A 500 17.31 -16.60 23.21
CA ALA A 500 16.37 -16.94 24.26
C ALA A 500 16.55 -16.07 25.51
N LEU A 501 17.79 -15.88 25.95
CA LEU A 501 18.14 -15.07 27.11
C LEU A 501 17.81 -13.58 26.87
N SER A 502 18.16 -13.04 25.70
CA SER A 502 17.90 -11.65 25.34
C SER A 502 16.41 -11.30 25.37
N HIS A 503 15.54 -12.27 25.10
CA HIS A 503 14.09 -12.08 25.08
C HIS A 503 13.37 -12.52 26.37
N SER A 504 14.13 -12.98 27.38
CA SER A 504 13.59 -13.56 28.61
C SER A 504 13.03 -12.54 29.58
N LEU A 505 13.55 -11.31 29.57
CA LEU A 505 13.08 -10.22 30.41
C LEU A 505 11.98 -9.38 29.74
N ASP A 506 11.65 -9.65 28.47
CA ASP A 506 10.80 -8.79 27.64
C ASP A 506 11.23 -7.31 27.68
N PHE A 507 12.54 -7.08 27.82
CA PHE A 507 13.14 -5.76 28.05
C PHE A 507 14.03 -5.31 26.89
N ASP A 508 14.10 -6.13 25.86
CA ASP A 508 14.79 -5.93 24.59
C ASP A 508 14.11 -4.87 23.71
N ASP A 509 14.80 -4.51 22.63
CA ASP A 509 14.34 -3.55 21.63
C ASP A 509 13.01 -3.96 20.96
N THR A 510 12.30 -2.98 20.41
CA THR A 510 10.99 -3.20 19.79
C THR A 510 10.79 -2.28 18.60
N HIS A 511 10.22 -2.82 17.53
CA HIS A 511 9.83 -2.05 16.35
C HIS A 511 8.30 -1.97 16.30
N ALA A 512 7.73 -0.84 16.69
CA ALA A 512 6.28 -0.67 16.81
C ALA A 512 5.56 -0.89 15.45
N GLY A 513 6.11 -0.34 14.36
CA GLY A 513 5.53 -0.49 13.02
C GLY A 513 5.45 -1.94 12.52
N GLY A 514 6.33 -2.82 12.99
CA GLY A 514 6.35 -4.24 12.62
C GLY A 514 5.78 -5.17 13.69
N ALA A 515 5.36 -4.62 14.84
CA ALA A 515 4.97 -5.34 16.05
C ALA A 515 5.96 -6.50 16.36
N LEU A 516 7.26 -6.21 16.43
CA LEU A 516 8.27 -7.25 16.61
C LEU A 516 9.50 -6.78 17.39
N HIS A 517 10.33 -7.75 17.79
CA HIS A 517 11.61 -7.55 18.46
C HIS A 517 12.76 -7.94 17.52
N PRO A 518 13.41 -6.99 16.83
CA PRO A 518 14.37 -7.33 15.78
C PRO A 518 15.71 -7.82 16.33
N GLY A 519 16.24 -7.20 17.39
CA GLY A 519 17.60 -7.43 17.85
C GLY A 519 17.84 -8.84 18.39
N VAL A 520 16.83 -9.42 19.04
CA VAL A 520 16.94 -10.73 19.69
C VAL A 520 17.25 -11.88 18.74
N SER A 521 16.81 -11.81 17.47
CA SER A 521 17.17 -12.80 16.45
C SER A 521 18.44 -12.40 15.71
N VAL A 522 18.52 -11.13 15.30
CA VAL A 522 19.59 -10.60 14.43
C VAL A 522 20.93 -10.57 15.15
N VAL A 523 21.01 -9.94 16.33
CA VAL A 523 22.26 -9.76 17.08
C VAL A 523 22.78 -11.11 17.56
N SER A 524 21.89 -12.00 17.99
CA SER A 524 22.23 -13.36 18.43
C SER A 524 22.93 -14.17 17.32
N ALA A 525 22.37 -14.13 16.11
CA ALA A 525 22.95 -14.80 14.94
C ALA A 525 24.28 -14.14 14.52
N ALA A 526 24.30 -12.81 14.43
CA ALA A 526 25.45 -12.06 13.97
C ALA A 526 26.67 -12.22 14.90
N LEU A 527 26.49 -12.14 16.22
CA LEU A 527 27.60 -12.29 17.17
C LEU A 527 28.19 -13.71 17.13
N ALA A 528 27.35 -14.74 17.06
CA ALA A 528 27.80 -16.12 17.01
C ALA A 528 28.55 -16.45 15.70
N GLU A 529 28.05 -15.97 14.56
CA GLU A 529 28.72 -16.14 13.26
C GLU A 529 30.02 -15.31 13.20
N ALA A 530 29.97 -14.03 13.57
CA ALA A 530 31.15 -13.16 13.47
C ALA A 530 32.28 -13.57 14.43
N GLU A 531 31.98 -14.11 15.61
CA GLU A 531 33.01 -14.62 16.52
C GLU A 531 33.73 -15.85 15.94
N THR A 532 33.01 -16.71 15.22
CA THR A 532 33.55 -17.96 14.68
C THR A 532 34.15 -17.79 13.28
N ASN A 533 33.74 -16.76 12.54
CA ASN A 533 34.33 -16.39 11.26
C ASN A 533 35.71 -15.73 11.48
N THR A 534 36.78 -16.32 10.93
CA THR A 534 38.16 -15.79 11.04
C THR A 534 38.46 -14.67 10.06
N ASN A 535 37.62 -14.51 9.05
CA ASN A 535 37.80 -13.56 7.96
C ASN A 535 36.97 -12.28 8.16
N ALA A 536 36.05 -12.27 9.13
CA ALA A 536 35.25 -11.09 9.45
C ALA A 536 36.11 -9.94 9.97
N SER A 537 36.04 -8.79 9.30
CA SER A 537 36.62 -7.54 9.77
C SER A 537 35.80 -6.97 10.95
N PRO A 538 36.37 -6.08 11.76
CA PRO A 538 35.64 -5.36 12.80
C PRO A 538 34.38 -4.61 12.31
N GLN A 539 34.38 -4.16 11.05
CA GLN A 539 33.27 -3.43 10.42
C GLN A 539 32.12 -4.33 9.99
N ASP A 540 32.41 -5.59 9.63
CA ASP A 540 31.41 -6.53 9.09
C ASP A 540 30.27 -6.80 10.08
N LEU A 541 30.53 -6.71 11.39
CA LEU A 541 29.46 -6.86 12.39
C LEU A 541 28.39 -5.78 12.21
N LEU A 542 28.76 -4.51 12.07
CA LEU A 542 27.78 -3.43 11.91
C LEU A 542 27.03 -3.56 10.57
N THR A 543 27.72 -3.95 9.49
CA THR A 543 27.07 -4.19 8.19
C THR A 543 26.08 -5.36 8.25
N ALA A 544 26.43 -6.45 8.94
CA ALA A 544 25.54 -7.59 9.13
C ALA A 544 24.33 -7.27 10.01
N LEU A 545 24.54 -6.51 11.08
CA LEU A 545 23.43 -6.01 11.91
C LEU A 545 22.52 -5.11 11.09
N ALA A 546 23.06 -4.16 10.31
CA ALA A 546 22.27 -3.30 9.43
C ALA A 546 21.40 -4.11 8.45
N ALA A 547 21.99 -5.11 7.78
CA ALA A 547 21.27 -5.99 6.86
C ALA A 547 20.15 -6.75 7.58
N GLY A 548 20.45 -7.37 8.73
CA GLY A 548 19.48 -8.17 9.47
C GLY A 548 18.32 -7.35 10.05
N TYR A 549 18.62 -6.21 10.68
CA TYR A 549 17.62 -5.30 11.21
C TYR A 549 16.72 -4.76 10.11
N GLU A 550 17.30 -4.30 8.99
CA GLU A 550 16.52 -3.74 7.90
C GLU A 550 15.58 -4.76 7.27
N VAL A 551 16.06 -6.00 7.03
CA VAL A 551 15.22 -7.09 6.52
C VAL A 551 14.09 -7.43 7.50
N THR A 552 14.40 -7.60 8.79
CA THR A 552 13.38 -7.94 9.78
C THR A 552 12.34 -6.83 9.94
N CYS A 553 12.75 -5.56 10.07
CA CYS A 553 11.81 -4.46 10.27
C CYS A 553 10.91 -4.24 9.04
N ARG A 554 11.48 -4.25 7.82
CA ARG A 554 10.68 -4.13 6.59
C ARG A 554 9.68 -5.27 6.42
N LEU A 555 10.11 -6.51 6.65
CA LEU A 555 9.19 -7.66 6.60
C LEU A 555 8.12 -7.57 7.69
N GLY A 556 8.48 -7.13 8.90
CA GLY A 556 7.53 -6.89 9.98
C GLY A 556 6.43 -5.89 9.61
N VAL A 557 6.82 -4.74 9.05
CA VAL A 557 5.86 -3.72 8.60
C VAL A 557 5.01 -4.26 7.44
N ALA A 558 5.59 -5.05 6.52
CA ALA A 558 4.84 -5.68 5.43
C ALA A 558 3.83 -6.72 5.91
N LEU A 559 4.13 -7.43 7.01
CA LEU A 559 3.20 -8.36 7.64
C LEU A 559 2.07 -7.62 8.39
N GLY A 560 2.36 -6.45 8.94
CA GLY A 560 1.46 -5.74 9.84
C GLY A 560 0.98 -6.64 10.99
N ASN A 561 -0.26 -6.44 11.42
CA ASN A 561 -0.85 -7.19 12.55
C ASN A 561 -1.49 -8.54 12.16
N GLY A 562 -1.31 -9.01 10.92
CA GLY A 562 -1.98 -10.23 10.46
C GLY A 562 -1.56 -11.50 11.17
N GLY A 563 -0.25 -11.67 11.37
CA GLY A 563 0.31 -12.81 12.09
C GLY A 563 -0.28 -12.88 13.49
N TYR A 564 -0.40 -11.74 14.16
CA TYR A 564 -1.02 -11.66 15.48
C TYR A 564 -2.46 -12.14 15.50
N VAL A 565 -3.28 -11.77 14.51
CA VAL A 565 -4.68 -12.24 14.43
C VAL A 565 -4.76 -13.75 14.20
N LEU A 566 -3.79 -14.34 13.49
CA LEU A 566 -3.68 -15.79 13.30
C LEU A 566 -3.04 -16.54 14.47
N GLY A 567 -2.59 -15.85 15.52
CA GLY A 567 -1.90 -16.47 16.65
C GLY A 567 -0.41 -16.72 16.41
N PHE A 568 0.23 -16.00 15.50
CA PHE A 568 1.67 -16.05 15.23
C PHE A 568 2.42 -14.80 15.71
N HIS A 569 3.66 -15.02 16.14
CA HIS A 569 4.54 -14.01 16.70
C HIS A 569 5.54 -13.49 15.66
N ASN A 570 5.36 -12.24 15.21
CA ASN A 570 6.18 -11.63 14.14
C ASN A 570 7.69 -11.64 14.44
N THR A 571 8.09 -11.51 15.70
CA THR A 571 9.49 -11.58 16.15
C THR A 571 10.23 -12.80 15.63
N SER A 572 9.57 -13.95 15.45
CA SER A 572 10.21 -15.15 14.93
C SER A 572 9.89 -15.40 13.45
N THR A 573 8.65 -15.11 13.01
CA THR A 573 8.27 -15.31 11.60
C THR A 573 9.00 -14.35 10.65
N ALA A 574 9.25 -13.10 11.06
CA ALA A 574 10.11 -12.16 10.32
C ALA A 574 11.57 -12.19 10.79
N GLY A 575 11.81 -12.49 12.08
CA GLY A 575 13.17 -12.49 12.66
C GLY A 575 14.11 -13.51 12.04
N ILE A 576 13.61 -14.66 11.58
CA ILE A 576 14.45 -15.68 10.91
C ILE A 576 15.08 -15.15 9.63
N PHE A 577 14.37 -14.31 8.86
CA PHE A 577 14.90 -13.72 7.63
C PHE A 577 15.99 -12.69 7.91
N GLY A 578 15.87 -11.90 8.99
CA GLY A 578 16.94 -11.00 9.41
C GLY A 578 18.16 -11.75 9.95
N ALA A 579 17.96 -12.84 10.69
CA ALA A 579 19.05 -13.70 11.12
C ALA A 579 19.77 -14.34 9.92
N VAL A 580 19.04 -14.83 8.91
CA VAL A 580 19.62 -15.30 7.64
C VAL A 580 20.39 -14.18 6.94
N ALA A 581 19.83 -12.98 6.85
CA ALA A 581 20.50 -11.84 6.22
C ALA A 581 21.81 -11.47 6.93
N ALA A 582 21.83 -11.46 8.26
CA ALA A 582 23.04 -11.18 9.03
C ALA A 582 24.14 -12.24 8.82
N ILE A 583 23.78 -13.53 8.89
CA ILE A 583 24.73 -14.63 8.66
C ILE A 583 25.24 -14.60 7.21
N ALA A 584 24.34 -14.51 6.24
CA ALA A 584 24.68 -14.48 4.82
C ALA A 584 25.58 -13.29 4.49
N ARG A 585 25.34 -12.13 5.10
CA ARG A 585 26.22 -10.97 4.94
C ARG A 585 27.61 -11.23 5.50
N LEU A 586 27.73 -11.82 6.69
CA LEU A 586 29.04 -12.17 7.29
C LEU A 586 29.81 -13.21 6.49
N ARG A 587 29.10 -14.09 5.79
CA ARG A 587 29.71 -15.11 4.90
C ARG A 587 29.98 -14.62 3.48
N HIS A 588 29.59 -13.39 3.17
CA HIS A 588 29.66 -12.84 1.81
C HIS A 588 28.92 -13.72 0.78
N ALA A 589 27.78 -14.27 1.18
CA ALA A 589 26.94 -15.08 0.31
C ALA A 589 26.46 -14.26 -0.91
N ASP A 590 26.40 -14.89 -2.07
CA ASP A 590 25.86 -14.28 -3.26
C ASP A 590 24.32 -14.22 -3.24
N VAL A 591 23.76 -13.49 -4.20
CA VAL A 591 22.31 -13.25 -4.28
C VAL A 591 21.53 -14.56 -4.35
N GLU A 592 21.99 -15.52 -5.15
CA GLU A 592 21.32 -16.82 -5.32
C GLU A 592 21.32 -17.63 -4.03
N THR A 593 22.43 -17.63 -3.30
CA THR A 593 22.54 -18.28 -1.98
C THR A 593 21.58 -17.64 -0.98
N VAL A 594 21.46 -16.31 -0.97
CA VAL A 594 20.51 -15.61 -0.09
C VAL A 594 19.05 -15.94 -0.46
N GLU A 595 18.71 -15.96 -1.75
CA GLU A 595 17.37 -16.35 -2.20
C GLU A 595 17.00 -17.79 -1.75
N ASN A 596 17.92 -18.74 -1.94
CA ASN A 596 17.73 -20.12 -1.49
C ASN A 596 17.63 -20.21 0.04
N ALA A 597 18.45 -19.48 0.78
CA ALA A 597 18.39 -19.45 2.24
C ALA A 597 17.07 -18.87 2.75
N PHE A 598 16.54 -17.81 2.12
CA PHE A 598 15.19 -17.31 2.40
C PHE A 598 14.11 -18.35 2.06
N GLY A 599 14.29 -19.10 0.97
CA GLY A 599 13.43 -20.22 0.57
C GLY A 599 13.29 -21.27 1.67
N LEU A 600 14.42 -21.63 2.27
CA LEU A 600 14.47 -22.57 3.39
C LEU A 600 13.92 -21.94 4.68
N ALA A 601 14.22 -20.66 4.93
CA ALA A 601 13.75 -19.93 6.11
C ALA A 601 12.22 -19.84 6.18
N LEU A 602 11.53 -19.69 5.06
CA LEU A 602 10.06 -19.69 5.03
C LEU A 602 9.46 -20.97 5.63
N SER A 603 10.10 -22.12 5.40
CA SER A 603 9.64 -23.42 5.97
C SER A 603 9.86 -23.52 7.48
N LYS A 604 10.64 -22.60 8.05
CA LYS A 604 10.99 -22.52 9.47
C LYS A 604 10.37 -21.31 10.18
N ALA A 605 9.80 -20.36 9.43
CA ALA A 605 9.11 -19.19 9.95
C ALA A 605 7.87 -19.64 10.75
N ALA A 606 7.99 -19.62 12.08
CA ALA A 606 6.96 -20.07 13.01
C ALA A 606 7.04 -19.29 14.34
N GLY A 607 6.06 -19.50 15.22
CA GLY A 607 6.05 -18.94 16.58
C GLY A 607 4.63 -18.74 17.09
N SER A 608 4.05 -19.75 17.74
CA SER A 608 2.66 -19.68 18.22
C SER A 608 2.54 -18.81 19.47
N MET A 609 1.57 -17.90 19.49
CA MET A 609 1.23 -17.06 20.64
C MET A 609 0.43 -17.77 21.74
N GLN A 610 0.26 -19.09 21.63
CA GLN A 610 -0.42 -19.89 22.67
C GLN A 610 0.24 -19.76 24.06
N TYR A 611 1.47 -19.25 24.13
CA TYR A 611 2.12 -18.94 25.41
C TYR A 611 1.35 -17.95 26.29
N LEU A 612 0.46 -17.14 25.72
CA LEU A 612 -0.40 -16.22 26.47
C LEU A 612 -1.39 -16.95 27.39
N ALA A 613 -1.69 -18.24 27.13
CA ALA A 613 -2.66 -19.01 27.89
C ALA A 613 -2.16 -19.43 29.28
N ASN A 614 -0.85 -19.54 29.47
CA ASN A 614 -0.25 -20.01 30.73
C ASN A 614 1.10 -19.38 31.06
N GLY A 615 1.49 -18.32 30.35
CA GLY A 615 2.78 -17.66 30.55
C GLY A 615 4.00 -18.50 30.15
N SER A 616 3.88 -19.42 29.19
CA SER A 616 4.97 -20.35 28.88
C SER A 616 6.20 -19.69 28.22
N TRP A 617 7.38 -20.21 28.54
CA TRP A 617 8.65 -19.65 28.10
C TRP A 617 8.98 -19.88 26.61
N ASN A 618 8.12 -20.54 25.83
CA ASN A 618 8.37 -20.64 24.38
C ASN A 618 8.35 -19.28 23.68
N LYS A 619 7.65 -18.26 24.22
CA LYS A 619 7.81 -16.86 23.79
C LYS A 619 9.28 -16.46 23.74
N ARG A 620 10.01 -16.75 24.82
CA ARG A 620 11.42 -16.43 25.01
C ARG A 620 12.27 -17.21 23.99
N LEU A 621 11.93 -18.47 23.73
CA LEU A 621 12.64 -19.32 22.76
C LEU A 621 12.39 -18.97 21.29
N HIS A 622 11.28 -18.33 20.93
CA HIS A 622 10.94 -18.01 19.53
C HIS A 622 12.11 -17.36 18.75
N PRO A 623 12.71 -16.24 19.19
CA PRO A 623 13.86 -15.66 18.51
C PRO A 623 15.12 -16.54 18.56
N GLY A 624 15.29 -17.36 19.61
CA GLY A 624 16.36 -18.35 19.68
C GLY A 624 16.24 -19.43 18.59
N PHE A 625 15.03 -19.93 18.35
CA PHE A 625 14.77 -20.86 17.24
C PHE A 625 15.04 -20.21 15.89
N ALA A 626 14.59 -18.97 15.69
CA ALA A 626 14.85 -18.22 14.47
C ALA A 626 16.36 -18.03 14.21
N ALA A 627 17.12 -17.62 15.23
CA ALA A 627 18.56 -17.43 15.13
C ALA A 627 19.30 -18.76 14.87
N HIS A 628 18.90 -19.84 15.53
CA HIS A 628 19.43 -21.19 15.29
C HIS A 628 19.17 -21.68 13.87
N ASP A 629 17.90 -21.66 13.44
CA ASP A 629 17.48 -22.24 12.17
C ASP A 629 18.04 -21.44 10.97
N ALA A 630 18.35 -20.15 11.16
CA ALA A 630 19.04 -19.35 10.15
C ALA A 630 20.42 -19.94 9.76
N PHE A 631 21.21 -20.47 10.71
CA PHE A 631 22.47 -21.15 10.39
C PHE A 631 22.24 -22.36 9.51
N ALA A 632 21.20 -23.15 9.80
CA ALA A 632 20.85 -24.30 8.99
C ALA A 632 20.44 -23.88 7.57
N CYS A 633 19.61 -22.84 7.44
CA CYS A 633 19.16 -22.32 6.14
C CYS A 633 20.31 -21.83 5.27
N VAL A 634 21.21 -21.00 5.82
CA VAL A 634 22.37 -20.49 5.07
C VAL A 634 23.32 -21.62 4.69
N THR A 635 23.67 -22.50 5.64
CA THR A 635 24.62 -23.60 5.39
C THR A 635 24.10 -24.59 4.34
N LEU A 636 22.80 -24.89 4.35
CA LEU A 636 22.17 -25.74 3.34
C LEU A 636 22.19 -25.06 1.96
N ALA A 637 21.84 -23.78 1.89
CA ALA A 637 21.88 -23.01 0.64
C ALA A 637 23.30 -22.94 0.05
N GLU A 638 24.32 -22.64 0.88
CA GLU A 638 25.73 -22.65 0.47
C GLU A 638 26.21 -24.02 -0.04
N SER A 639 25.59 -25.09 0.46
CA SER A 639 25.86 -26.46 0.01
C SER A 639 25.10 -26.84 -1.27
N GLY A 640 24.37 -25.91 -1.88
CA GLY A 640 23.60 -26.12 -3.11
C GLY A 640 22.20 -26.71 -2.90
N VAL A 641 21.68 -26.72 -1.66
CA VAL A 641 20.28 -27.07 -1.42
C VAL A 641 19.39 -25.94 -1.92
N VAL A 642 18.53 -26.27 -2.87
CA VAL A 642 17.62 -25.31 -3.50
C VAL A 642 16.45 -25.01 -2.56
N GLY A 643 16.28 -23.74 -2.23
CA GLY A 643 15.14 -23.23 -1.47
C GLY A 643 13.90 -23.01 -2.36
N ALA A 644 12.73 -22.86 -1.74
CA ALA A 644 11.54 -22.46 -2.48
C ALA A 644 11.77 -21.09 -3.14
N ALA A 645 11.35 -20.93 -4.40
CA ALA A 645 11.41 -19.64 -5.10
C ALA A 645 10.35 -18.67 -4.54
N GLU A 646 10.65 -17.37 -4.61
CA GLU A 646 9.77 -16.28 -4.16
C GLU A 646 9.20 -16.48 -2.73
N PRO A 647 10.01 -16.86 -1.72
CA PRO A 647 9.53 -17.16 -0.37
C PRO A 647 8.88 -15.98 0.36
N ILE A 648 9.08 -14.74 -0.10
CA ILE A 648 8.46 -13.57 0.53
C ILE A 648 7.11 -13.25 -0.13
N GLU A 649 7.13 -13.00 -1.43
CA GLU A 649 6.04 -12.49 -2.25
C GLU A 649 5.20 -13.58 -2.93
N GLY A 650 5.75 -14.78 -3.07
CA GLY A 650 5.14 -15.87 -3.83
C GLY A 650 3.82 -16.36 -3.24
N ARG A 651 3.08 -17.17 -4.01
CA ARG A 651 1.72 -17.62 -3.65
C ARG A 651 1.57 -18.22 -2.24
N TYR A 652 2.59 -18.97 -1.80
CA TYR A 652 2.67 -19.55 -0.46
C TYR A 652 3.78 -18.91 0.37
N GLY A 653 4.22 -17.72 -0.04
CA GLY A 653 5.26 -16.93 0.60
C GLY A 653 4.77 -16.26 1.88
N LEU A 654 5.74 -15.75 2.62
CA LEU A 654 5.60 -15.13 3.94
C LEU A 654 4.44 -14.13 4.00
N LEU A 655 4.39 -13.19 3.05
CA LEU A 655 3.40 -12.11 3.03
C LEU A 655 1.97 -12.62 2.81
N ASN A 656 1.79 -13.70 2.05
CA ASN A 656 0.49 -14.31 1.80
C ASN A 656 0.01 -15.23 2.93
N LEU A 657 0.94 -15.76 3.72
CA LEU A 657 0.65 -16.63 4.85
C LEU A 657 0.35 -15.84 6.12
N TYR A 658 1.14 -14.80 6.41
CA TYR A 658 1.19 -14.17 7.73
C TYR A 658 0.77 -12.69 7.75
N SER A 659 0.41 -12.06 6.63
CA SER A 659 -0.12 -10.68 6.67
C SER A 659 -1.60 -10.63 7.06
N SER A 660 -2.16 -9.43 7.28
CA SER A 660 -3.56 -9.24 7.69
C SER A 660 -4.55 -9.73 6.64
N THR A 661 -4.12 -9.86 5.38
CA THR A 661 -4.84 -10.60 4.33
C THR A 661 -4.96 -12.10 4.61
N GLY A 662 -4.00 -12.68 5.33
CA GLY A 662 -3.99 -14.09 5.72
C GLY A 662 -4.96 -14.41 6.86
N ALA A 663 -5.27 -13.45 7.73
CA ALA A 663 -5.98 -13.66 8.98
C ALA A 663 -7.52 -13.60 8.87
N THR A 664 -8.04 -12.90 7.87
CA THR A 664 -9.46 -12.87 7.48
C THR A 664 -9.84 -14.04 6.56
N LYS A 665 -9.20 -15.20 6.76
CA LYS A 665 -9.57 -16.48 6.12
C LYS A 665 -10.73 -17.20 6.83
N SER A 666 -11.43 -16.50 7.71
CA SER A 666 -12.89 -16.60 7.85
C SER A 666 -13.44 -15.24 7.40
N SER A 667 -14.27 -15.23 6.35
CA SER A 667 -14.76 -14.04 5.61
C SER A 667 -13.72 -13.17 4.89
N SER A 668 -13.54 -13.45 3.59
CA SER A 668 -13.41 -12.47 2.49
C SER A 668 -12.68 -11.13 2.74
N SER A 669 -11.34 -11.14 2.82
CA SER A 669 -10.52 -10.01 2.36
C SER A 669 -9.05 -10.44 2.16
N THR A 670 -8.48 -10.24 0.97
CA THR A 670 -7.03 -10.35 0.73
C THR A 670 -6.57 -9.26 -0.23
N SER A 671 -6.37 -8.04 0.27
CA SER A 671 -5.40 -7.08 -0.27
C SER A 671 -5.24 -5.91 0.71
N SER A 672 -4.36 -6.04 1.69
CA SER A 672 -3.70 -4.88 2.27
C SER A 672 -2.45 -4.64 1.44
N SER A 673 -2.42 -3.50 0.75
CA SER A 673 -1.18 -2.97 0.19
C SER A 673 -0.17 -2.85 1.33
N PRO A 674 1.11 -3.19 1.10
CA PRO A 674 2.17 -2.82 2.03
C PRO A 674 2.13 -1.29 2.24
N SER A 675 2.22 -0.85 3.52
CA SER A 675 2.39 0.55 3.93
C SER A 675 3.37 1.32 3.02
N PRO A 676 3.15 2.62 2.73
CA PRO A 676 4.01 3.43 1.86
C PRO A 676 5.51 3.51 2.25
N SER A 677 5.93 3.00 3.42
CA SER A 677 7.35 2.86 3.76
C SER A 677 8.06 1.70 3.04
N LEU A 678 7.31 0.77 2.42
CA LEU A 678 7.81 -0.50 1.91
C LEU A 678 8.24 -0.47 0.43
N SER A 679 7.91 0.60 -0.30
CA SER A 679 8.44 0.91 -1.63
C SER A 679 9.64 1.85 -1.58
N LEU A 680 10.03 2.33 -0.38
CA LEU A 680 11.15 3.25 -0.24
C LEU A 680 12.47 2.54 -0.60
N PRO A 681 13.30 3.16 -1.45
CA PRO A 681 14.55 2.55 -1.89
C PRO A 681 15.44 2.21 -0.68
N PHE A 682 15.96 0.98 -0.66
CA PHE A 682 17.05 0.59 0.23
C PHE A 682 18.18 1.62 0.19
N LEU A 683 18.90 1.77 1.31
CA LEU A 683 20.02 2.72 1.51
C LEU A 683 19.63 4.21 1.57
N LYS A 684 18.49 4.63 1.01
CA LYS A 684 17.98 6.01 1.18
C LYS A 684 17.11 6.16 2.41
N HIS A 685 16.39 5.11 2.78
CA HIS A 685 15.57 5.04 3.98
C HIS A 685 15.85 3.73 4.71
N TRP A 686 16.07 3.82 6.02
CA TRP A 686 16.33 2.70 6.90
C TRP A 686 15.14 2.55 7.86
N GLU A 687 14.32 1.53 7.64
CA GLU A 687 13.13 1.28 8.46
C GLU A 687 13.52 1.03 9.93
N PHE A 688 14.63 0.32 10.16
CA PHE A 688 15.02 -0.06 11.52
C PHE A 688 15.41 1.12 12.43
N LEU A 689 15.64 2.33 11.89
CA LEU A 689 15.91 3.53 12.70
C LEU A 689 14.77 3.83 13.69
N SER A 690 13.54 3.42 13.35
CA SER A 690 12.36 3.54 14.20
C SER A 690 12.30 2.54 15.36
N THR A 691 13.30 1.67 15.53
CA THR A 691 13.33 0.68 16.63
C THR A 691 13.55 1.37 17.98
N ALA A 692 12.65 1.15 18.94
CA ALA A 692 12.69 1.71 20.28
C ALA A 692 13.47 0.82 21.26
N VAL A 693 14.17 1.43 22.22
CA VAL A 693 14.70 0.73 23.40
C VAL A 693 13.72 0.90 24.55
N LYS A 694 13.28 -0.23 25.10
CA LYS A 694 12.31 -0.25 26.20
C LYS A 694 12.91 0.35 27.50
N PRO A 695 12.22 1.28 28.17
CA PRO A 695 12.58 1.74 29.52
C PRO A 695 12.05 0.84 30.65
N TYR A 696 11.00 0.05 30.38
CA TYR A 696 10.39 -0.87 31.35
C TYR A 696 10.45 -2.33 30.87
N ALA A 697 10.64 -3.26 31.81
CA ALA A 697 10.86 -4.69 31.55
C ALA A 697 9.56 -5.47 31.33
N SER A 698 8.66 -4.98 30.46
CA SER A 698 7.33 -5.53 30.20
C SER A 698 6.89 -5.28 28.75
N CYS A 699 5.72 -5.80 28.37
CA CYS A 699 5.18 -5.67 27.02
C CYS A 699 5.11 -4.21 26.61
N ARG A 700 5.57 -3.86 25.40
CA ARG A 700 5.63 -2.47 24.94
C ARG A 700 4.27 -1.75 25.04
N MET A 701 3.18 -2.51 24.87
CA MET A 701 1.81 -2.02 24.90
C MET A 701 1.33 -1.55 26.29
N THR A 702 2.10 -1.80 27.37
CA THR A 702 1.78 -1.30 28.72
C THR A 702 2.52 0.00 29.08
N HIS A 703 3.47 0.46 28.24
CA HIS A 703 4.41 1.51 28.63
C HIS A 703 3.75 2.89 28.76
N GLY A 704 2.78 3.19 27.90
CA GLY A 704 1.99 4.43 28.04
C GLY A 704 1.21 4.48 29.35
N PRO A 705 0.39 3.47 29.68
CA PRO A 705 -0.27 3.36 30.98
C PRO A 705 0.66 3.44 32.19
N ILE A 706 1.85 2.82 32.15
CA ILE A 706 2.88 2.95 33.21
C ILE A 706 3.26 4.42 33.43
N GLU A 707 3.56 5.16 32.35
CA GLU A 707 3.97 6.57 32.42
C GLU A 707 2.85 7.49 32.91
N LEU A 708 1.63 7.25 32.45
CA LEU A 708 0.45 8.02 32.85
C LEU A 708 0.10 7.78 34.32
N ALA A 709 0.15 6.52 34.78
CA ALA A 709 -0.15 6.17 36.16
C ALA A 709 0.84 6.77 37.15
N ALA A 710 2.15 6.71 36.86
CA ALA A 710 3.17 7.29 37.73
C ALA A 710 3.02 8.82 37.89
N GLN A 711 2.51 9.51 36.86
CA GLN A 711 2.22 10.94 36.93
C GLN A 711 0.96 11.22 37.76
N LEU A 712 -0.15 10.53 37.47
CA LEU A 712 -1.42 10.76 38.14
C LEU A 712 -1.41 10.32 39.62
N ALA A 713 -0.61 9.31 39.98
CA ALA A 713 -0.47 8.87 41.37
C ALA A 713 0.06 9.96 42.30
N GLN A 714 0.78 10.97 41.79
CA GLN A 714 1.29 12.09 42.60
C GLN A 714 0.14 12.90 43.23
N LEU A 715 -1.03 12.91 42.58
CA LEU A 715 -2.23 13.61 43.04
C LEU A 715 -2.89 12.92 44.24
N GLN A 716 -2.56 11.67 44.53
CA GLN A 716 -3.12 10.90 45.66
C GLN A 716 -2.83 11.55 47.02
N GLN A 717 -1.72 12.28 47.16
CA GLN A 717 -1.39 12.99 48.40
C GLN A 717 -2.37 14.13 48.70
N THR A 718 -2.97 14.72 47.66
CA THR A 718 -3.88 15.87 47.76
C THR A 718 -5.34 15.44 47.74
N HIS A 719 -5.70 14.49 46.87
CA HIS A 719 -7.08 14.12 46.57
C HIS A 719 -7.52 12.76 47.16
N GLY A 720 -6.62 12.09 47.89
CA GLY A 720 -6.86 10.77 48.47
C GLY A 720 -6.74 9.63 47.45
N LYS A 721 -7.20 8.42 47.81
CA LYS A 721 -7.02 7.20 46.98
C LYS A 721 -7.85 7.27 45.68
N PRO A 722 -7.42 6.59 44.60
CA PRO A 722 -8.26 6.44 43.42
C PRO A 722 -9.52 5.64 43.75
N GLN A 723 -10.68 6.15 43.35
CA GLN A 723 -11.96 5.46 43.42
C GLN A 723 -12.23 4.69 42.12
N SER A 724 -11.86 5.26 40.96
CA SER A 724 -11.88 4.56 39.67
C SER A 724 -10.74 5.03 38.78
N ILE A 725 -10.21 4.11 37.98
CA ILE A 725 -9.15 4.35 36.98
C ILE A 725 -9.62 3.76 35.67
N LYS A 726 -9.76 4.59 34.64
CA LYS A 726 -10.16 4.18 33.31
C LYS A 726 -8.98 4.29 32.35
N ILE A 727 -8.61 3.17 31.74
CA ILE A 727 -7.49 3.06 30.81
C ILE A 727 -8.04 2.84 29.41
N SER A 728 -7.72 3.72 28.48
CA SER A 728 -8.13 3.58 27.07
C SER A 728 -6.92 3.20 26.22
N LEU A 729 -7.04 2.12 25.45
CA LEU A 729 -5.98 1.58 24.59
C LEU A 729 -6.47 1.44 23.14
N SER A 730 -5.54 1.41 22.18
CA SER A 730 -5.86 0.96 20.82
C SER A 730 -6.34 -0.49 20.82
N GLN A 731 -7.09 -0.90 19.79
CA GLN A 731 -7.66 -2.25 19.69
C GLN A 731 -6.62 -3.37 19.75
N THR A 732 -5.42 -3.15 19.20
CA THR A 732 -4.32 -4.13 19.22
C THR A 732 -3.74 -4.26 20.63
N CYS A 733 -3.46 -3.13 21.29
CA CYS A 733 -2.98 -3.10 22.66
C CYS A 733 -3.99 -3.76 23.61
N TYR A 734 -5.28 -3.45 23.45
CA TYR A 734 -6.35 -4.04 24.25
C TYR A 734 -6.35 -5.57 24.18
N ARG A 735 -6.30 -6.16 22.97
CA ARG A 735 -6.31 -7.63 22.82
C ARG A 735 -5.13 -8.31 23.52
N ILE A 736 -3.93 -7.73 23.40
CA ILE A 736 -2.73 -8.36 23.94
C ILE A 736 -2.61 -8.18 25.45
N VAL A 737 -2.82 -6.96 25.97
CA VAL A 737 -2.54 -6.65 27.39
C VAL A 737 -3.74 -6.15 28.20
N GLY A 738 -4.84 -5.77 27.54
CA GLY A 738 -5.99 -5.10 28.16
C GLY A 738 -7.24 -5.93 28.38
N GLU A 739 -7.38 -7.11 27.75
CA GLU A 739 -8.51 -8.02 28.03
C GLU A 739 -8.53 -8.46 29.51
N PRO A 740 -9.68 -8.43 30.20
CA PRO A 740 -9.78 -8.72 31.63
C PRO A 740 -9.80 -10.24 31.91
N THR A 741 -8.77 -10.96 31.51
CA THR A 741 -8.62 -12.38 31.83
C THR A 741 -8.09 -12.57 33.25
N ASP A 742 -8.42 -13.69 33.90
CA ASP A 742 -8.03 -13.98 35.28
C ASP A 742 -6.52 -13.83 35.50
N ASN A 743 -5.69 -14.30 34.57
CA ASN A 743 -4.24 -14.20 34.67
C ASN A 743 -3.71 -12.77 34.45
N LYS A 744 -4.45 -11.86 33.79
CA LYS A 744 -4.07 -10.45 33.70
C LYS A 744 -4.52 -9.65 34.92
N LEU A 745 -5.71 -9.95 35.44
CA LEU A 745 -6.25 -9.30 36.64
C LEU A 745 -5.53 -9.75 37.92
N ARG A 746 -5.07 -11.00 37.95
CA ARG A 746 -4.38 -11.65 39.08
C ARG A 746 -3.21 -12.49 38.56
N PRO A 747 -2.12 -11.86 38.07
CA PRO A 747 -0.97 -12.59 37.55
C PRO A 747 -0.40 -13.55 38.60
N GLN A 748 -0.11 -14.77 38.17
CA GLN A 748 0.45 -15.82 39.05
C GLN A 748 1.94 -16.07 38.79
N ASN A 749 2.47 -15.51 37.71
CA ASN A 749 3.88 -15.62 37.31
C ASN A 749 4.34 -14.34 36.60
N VAL A 750 5.65 -14.26 36.35
CA VAL A 750 6.27 -13.09 35.73
C VAL A 750 5.74 -12.81 34.32
N VAL A 751 5.45 -13.85 33.52
CA VAL A 751 4.98 -13.66 32.15
C VAL A 751 3.56 -13.10 32.14
N ASP A 752 2.67 -13.58 33.00
CA ASP A 752 1.34 -12.98 33.18
C ASP A 752 1.47 -11.48 33.53
N ALA A 753 2.36 -11.15 34.47
CA ALA A 753 2.60 -9.78 34.89
C ALA A 753 3.22 -8.90 33.78
N GLN A 754 4.09 -9.46 32.93
CA GLN A 754 4.68 -8.77 31.77
C GLN A 754 3.63 -8.36 30.72
N PHE A 755 2.55 -9.13 30.59
CA PHE A 755 1.47 -8.95 29.61
C PHE A 755 0.15 -8.47 30.24
N SER A 756 0.21 -7.90 31.44
CA SER A 756 -0.94 -7.30 32.12
C SER A 756 -0.80 -5.79 32.23
N VAL A 757 -1.65 -5.04 31.50
CA VAL A 757 -1.72 -3.59 31.68
C VAL A 757 -2.15 -3.22 33.10
N TYR A 758 -3.00 -4.04 33.71
CA TYR A 758 -3.51 -3.85 35.08
C TYR A 758 -2.37 -3.86 36.09
N TYR A 759 -1.58 -4.93 36.10
CA TYR A 759 -0.47 -5.10 37.04
C TYR A 759 0.60 -4.02 36.86
N GLN A 760 1.02 -3.80 35.61
CA GLN A 760 2.06 -2.81 35.30
C GLN A 760 1.63 -1.39 35.71
N THR A 761 0.38 -1.02 35.45
CA THR A 761 -0.19 0.27 35.83
C THR A 761 -0.32 0.38 37.36
N ALA A 762 -0.74 -0.67 38.05
CA ALA A 762 -0.92 -0.67 39.50
C ALA A 762 0.41 -0.56 40.26
N VAL A 763 1.45 -1.28 39.84
CA VAL A 763 2.78 -1.15 40.44
C VAL A 763 3.35 0.25 40.17
N ALA A 764 3.19 0.77 38.95
CA ALA A 764 3.62 2.13 38.62
C ALA A 764 2.88 3.20 39.44
N TRP A 765 1.59 2.98 39.74
CA TRP A 765 0.80 3.86 40.60
C TRP A 765 1.35 3.89 42.04
N LEU A 766 1.68 2.73 42.60
CA LEU A 766 2.12 2.62 44.00
C LEU A 766 3.58 3.03 44.23
N HIS A 767 4.44 2.73 43.25
CA HIS A 767 5.89 2.78 43.44
C HIS A 767 6.60 3.71 42.45
N GLY A 768 5.85 4.34 41.53
CA GLY A 768 6.40 5.12 40.43
C GLY A 768 6.95 4.24 39.31
N ASN A 769 7.41 4.89 38.23
CA ASN A 769 7.91 4.23 37.02
C ASN A 769 9.45 4.17 36.92
N SER A 770 10.19 4.65 37.93
CA SER A 770 11.66 4.70 37.89
C SER A 770 12.30 3.91 39.04
N GLY A 771 13.48 3.35 38.80
CA GLY A 771 14.32 2.72 39.83
C GLY A 771 13.95 1.29 40.25
N LEU A 772 12.78 0.76 39.89
CA LEU A 772 12.39 -0.61 40.24
C LEU A 772 13.11 -1.69 39.42
N GLY A 773 13.37 -1.42 38.14
CA GLY A 773 13.97 -2.41 37.23
C GLY A 773 13.19 -3.73 37.26
N TRP A 774 13.88 -4.84 37.53
CA TRP A 774 13.26 -6.17 37.62
C TRP A 774 12.49 -6.43 38.92
N LYS A 775 12.70 -5.63 39.97
CA LYS A 775 12.00 -5.79 41.27
C LYS A 775 10.50 -5.50 41.19
N ILE A 776 10.03 -4.95 40.06
CA ILE A 776 8.60 -4.80 39.79
C ILE A 776 7.84 -6.11 40.03
N TYR A 777 8.46 -7.26 39.77
CA TYR A 777 7.82 -8.58 39.91
C TYR A 777 7.81 -9.14 41.34
N ASP A 778 8.49 -8.51 42.30
CA ASP A 778 8.43 -8.91 43.72
C ASP A 778 7.03 -8.63 44.32
N TYR A 779 6.22 -7.81 43.65
CA TYR A 779 4.87 -7.41 44.07
C TYR A 779 3.76 -8.32 43.52
N ILE A 780 4.10 -9.42 42.85
CA ILE A 780 3.09 -10.41 42.43
C ILE A 780 2.41 -10.98 43.68
N GLY A 781 1.08 -10.89 43.74
CA GLY A 781 0.28 -11.34 44.88
C GLY A 781 0.13 -10.30 46.01
N ASP A 782 0.73 -9.11 45.88
CA ASP A 782 0.56 -8.03 46.87
C ASP A 782 -0.89 -7.51 46.88
N SER A 783 -1.52 -7.48 48.06
CA SER A 783 -2.88 -6.98 48.22
C SER A 783 -3.04 -5.51 47.83
N ALA A 784 -2.02 -4.67 48.07
CA ALA A 784 -2.08 -3.27 47.69
C ALA A 784 -2.12 -3.08 46.16
N VAL A 785 -1.41 -3.93 45.42
CA VAL A 785 -1.48 -3.94 43.95
C VAL A 785 -2.88 -4.36 43.50
N HIS A 786 -3.44 -5.41 44.10
CA HIS A 786 -4.80 -5.86 43.79
C HIS A 786 -5.86 -4.80 44.08
N ASP A 787 -5.73 -4.06 45.19
CA ASP A 787 -6.65 -2.96 45.54
C ASP A 787 -6.69 -1.88 44.44
N ILE A 788 -5.55 -1.56 43.83
CA ILE A 788 -5.50 -0.60 42.71
C ILE A 788 -6.07 -1.21 41.42
N ILE A 789 -5.77 -2.48 41.13
CA ILE A 789 -6.35 -3.20 39.98
C ILE A 789 -7.87 -3.22 40.05
N ASP A 790 -8.44 -3.41 41.24
CA ASP A 790 -9.89 -3.52 41.43
C ASP A 790 -10.64 -2.19 41.21
N ALA A 791 -9.91 -1.07 41.17
CA ALA A 791 -10.42 0.22 40.75
C ALA A 791 -10.34 0.44 39.22
N MET A 792 -9.78 -0.49 38.44
CA MET A 792 -9.50 -0.29 37.01
C MET A 792 -10.59 -0.81 36.08
N GLU A 793 -10.90 -0.01 35.06
CA GLU A 793 -11.61 -0.40 33.85
C GLU A 793 -10.71 -0.15 32.63
N VAL A 794 -10.50 -1.16 31.78
CA VAL A 794 -9.69 -1.02 30.55
C VAL A 794 -10.60 -1.14 29.35
N LEU A 795 -10.51 -0.16 28.44
CA LEU A 795 -11.33 -0.06 27.24
C LEU A 795 -10.48 -0.07 25.97
N SER A 796 -11.08 -0.59 24.90
CA SER A 796 -10.61 -0.39 23.53
C SER A 796 -11.23 0.89 22.96
N VAL A 797 -10.43 1.73 22.31
CA VAL A 797 -10.87 2.97 21.67
C VAL A 797 -10.40 3.01 20.22
N ASP A 798 -11.35 3.05 19.28
CA ASP A 798 -11.07 2.95 17.84
C ASP A 798 -10.26 4.13 17.28
N SER A 799 -10.37 5.31 17.90
CA SER A 799 -9.60 6.48 17.50
C SER A 799 -8.15 6.46 17.96
N HIS A 800 -7.77 5.58 18.90
CA HIS A 800 -6.37 5.43 19.32
C HIS A 800 -5.61 4.58 18.31
N VAL A 801 -4.50 5.09 17.80
CA VAL A 801 -3.64 4.39 16.84
C VAL A 801 -2.33 3.90 17.48
N GLY A 802 -1.80 2.78 17.02
CA GLY A 802 -0.51 2.26 17.51
C GLY A 802 -0.48 2.05 19.03
N LEU A 803 0.47 2.73 19.70
CA LEU A 803 0.71 2.65 21.15
C LEU A 803 0.01 3.76 21.95
N GLU A 804 -0.90 4.52 21.32
CA GLU A 804 -1.64 5.59 21.99
C GLU A 804 -2.46 5.07 23.18
N SER A 805 -2.44 5.83 24.27
CA SER A 805 -3.17 5.50 25.50
C SER A 805 -3.64 6.74 26.26
N SER A 806 -4.72 6.60 27.03
CA SER A 806 -5.14 7.61 28.00
C SER A 806 -5.56 6.97 29.31
N LEU A 807 -5.42 7.74 30.38
CA LEU A 807 -5.78 7.35 31.74
C LEU A 807 -6.65 8.46 32.34
N GLU A 808 -7.84 8.10 32.82
CA GLU A 808 -8.74 8.99 33.55
C GLU A 808 -8.93 8.43 34.97
N VAL A 809 -8.83 9.28 35.98
CA VAL A 809 -8.89 8.86 37.39
C VAL A 809 -9.87 9.74 38.14
N VAL A 810 -10.79 9.10 38.86
CA VAL A 810 -11.65 9.75 39.85
C VAL A 810 -11.10 9.42 41.24
N PHE A 811 -10.79 10.44 42.03
CA PHE A 811 -10.25 10.32 43.37
C PHE A 811 -11.35 10.30 44.43
N SER A 812 -11.01 9.86 45.65
CA SER A 812 -11.95 9.68 46.76
C SER A 812 -12.69 10.95 47.22
N ASP A 813 -12.15 12.13 46.92
CA ASP A 813 -12.79 13.42 47.19
C ASP A 813 -13.71 13.89 46.04
N GLY A 814 -13.83 13.09 44.97
CA GLY A 814 -14.59 13.39 43.76
C GLY A 814 -13.82 14.19 42.70
N TYR A 815 -12.55 14.52 42.93
CA TYR A 815 -11.71 15.16 41.91
C TYR A 815 -11.44 14.20 40.75
N THR A 816 -11.47 14.71 39.51
CA THR A 816 -11.17 13.93 38.30
C THR A 816 -9.97 14.53 37.57
N SER A 817 -9.06 13.68 37.11
CA SER A 817 -7.95 14.07 36.25
C SER A 817 -7.78 13.08 35.11
N GLN A 818 -7.35 13.58 33.95
CA GLN A 818 -7.12 12.76 32.76
C GLN A 818 -5.83 13.18 32.08
N LEU A 819 -5.05 12.19 31.65
CA LEU A 819 -3.89 12.38 30.79
C LEU A 819 -3.99 11.49 29.55
N HIS A 820 -3.37 11.94 28.46
CA HIS A 820 -3.27 11.22 27.20
C HIS A 820 -1.81 11.22 26.75
N LEU A 821 -1.33 10.07 26.27
CA LEU A 821 0.01 9.90 25.75
C LEU A 821 -0.06 9.27 24.37
N ARG A 822 0.52 9.98 23.40
CA ARG A 822 0.54 9.53 22.00
C ARG A 822 1.52 8.38 21.78
N SER A 823 2.76 8.60 22.21
CA SER A 823 3.88 7.69 21.97
C SER A 823 4.67 7.55 23.29
N PRO A 824 4.84 6.34 23.83
CA PRO A 824 5.61 6.14 25.06
C PRO A 824 7.12 6.35 24.86
N THR A 825 7.84 6.60 25.95
CA THR A 825 9.29 6.85 25.93
C THR A 825 10.03 5.72 25.20
N GLY A 826 10.95 6.09 24.30
CA GLY A 826 11.71 5.18 23.44
C GLY A 826 11.25 5.17 21.97
N GLU A 827 9.98 5.52 21.68
CA GLU A 827 9.46 5.65 20.30
C GLU A 827 10.16 6.78 19.52
N PRO A 828 10.04 6.84 18.18
CA PRO A 828 10.69 7.88 17.36
C PRO A 828 10.40 9.32 17.78
N ASP A 829 9.21 9.59 18.34
CA ASP A 829 8.83 10.92 18.85
C ASP A 829 9.52 11.29 20.18
N ASN A 830 10.04 10.29 20.90
CA ASN A 830 10.76 10.43 22.17
C ASN A 830 11.89 9.38 22.26
N PRO A 831 12.92 9.48 21.39
CA PRO A 831 13.83 8.38 21.14
C PRO A 831 14.85 8.19 22.26
N SER A 832 15.30 6.95 22.43
CA SER A 832 16.44 6.64 23.29
C SER A 832 17.73 7.25 22.74
N THR A 833 18.55 7.79 23.63
CA THR A 833 19.87 8.33 23.32
C THR A 833 20.93 7.34 23.79
N TRP A 834 22.18 7.56 23.37
CA TRP A 834 23.29 6.76 23.90
C TRP A 834 23.37 6.85 25.44
N ASP A 835 23.17 8.04 26.01
CA ASP A 835 23.31 8.26 27.45
C ASP A 835 22.24 7.53 28.27
N ASN A 836 20.97 7.59 27.85
CA ASN A 836 19.91 6.87 28.57
C ASN A 836 20.03 5.35 28.39
N THR A 837 20.48 4.89 27.21
CA THR A 837 20.74 3.47 26.97
C THR A 837 21.95 2.99 27.79
N ARG A 838 22.99 3.82 27.93
CA ARG A 838 24.11 3.55 28.83
C ARG A 838 23.66 3.46 30.29
N VAL A 839 22.78 4.34 30.75
CA VAL A 839 22.21 4.25 32.11
C VAL A 839 21.48 2.93 32.32
N LYS A 840 20.60 2.55 31.38
CA LYS A 840 19.90 1.25 31.39
C LYS A 840 20.90 0.09 31.40
N PHE A 841 21.87 0.10 30.49
CA PHE A 841 22.91 -0.92 30.40
C PHE A 841 23.67 -1.06 31.73
N MET A 842 24.11 0.05 32.33
CA MET A 842 24.86 0.01 33.60
C MET A 842 23.99 -0.55 34.72
N ALA A 843 22.70 -0.21 34.77
CA ALA A 843 21.77 -0.76 35.77
C ALA A 843 21.60 -2.29 35.63
N LEU A 844 21.61 -2.80 34.39
CA LEU A 844 21.49 -4.24 34.10
C LEU A 844 22.80 -5.01 34.28
N ALA A 845 23.91 -4.43 33.85
CA ALA A 845 25.19 -5.10 33.69
C ALA A 845 26.10 -5.00 34.93
N THR A 846 25.93 -3.98 35.79
CA THR A 846 26.82 -3.79 36.96
C THR A 846 26.69 -4.94 37.96
N GLY A 847 25.48 -5.44 38.22
CA GLY A 847 25.26 -6.62 39.07
C GLY A 847 25.82 -7.92 38.49
N VAL A 848 26.06 -7.96 37.18
CA VAL A 848 26.52 -9.15 36.44
C VAL A 848 28.06 -9.17 36.33
N TYR A 849 28.66 -8.04 35.94
CA TYR A 849 30.09 -7.96 35.60
C TYR A 849 30.92 -7.13 36.59
N GLY A 850 30.26 -6.33 37.44
CA GLY A 850 30.89 -5.23 38.17
C GLY A 850 31.07 -3.98 37.31
N GLU A 851 31.09 -2.81 37.97
CA GLU A 851 31.06 -1.50 37.30
C GLU A 851 32.24 -1.27 36.34
N ALA A 852 33.46 -1.66 36.75
CA ALA A 852 34.65 -1.47 35.93
C ALA A 852 34.61 -2.28 34.62
N GLN A 853 34.08 -3.51 34.67
CA GLN A 853 33.96 -4.36 33.49
C GLN A 853 32.78 -3.91 32.61
N ALA A 854 31.65 -3.52 33.21
CA ALA A 854 30.51 -2.94 32.49
C ALA A 854 30.94 -1.70 31.69
N ASN A 855 31.71 -0.78 32.29
CA ASN A 855 32.24 0.37 31.57
C ASN A 855 33.14 -0.04 30.39
N LYS A 856 34.02 -1.04 30.54
CA LYS A 856 34.84 -1.54 29.42
C LYS A 856 34.01 -2.12 28.28
N ILE A 857 32.92 -2.82 28.59
CA ILE A 857 31.98 -3.34 27.60
C ILE A 857 31.32 -2.17 26.86
N CYS A 858 30.84 -1.16 27.58
CA CYS A 858 30.22 0.03 27.01
C CYS A 858 31.16 0.77 26.03
N GLU A 859 32.40 1.01 26.43
CA GLU A 859 33.41 1.63 25.54
C GLU A 859 33.74 0.74 24.33
N ALA A 860 33.81 -0.58 24.53
CA ALA A 860 34.05 -1.53 23.43
C ALA A 860 32.91 -1.56 22.41
N VAL A 861 31.65 -1.43 22.85
CA VAL A 861 30.48 -1.34 21.95
C VAL A 861 30.48 -0.01 21.20
N LYS A 862 30.82 1.10 21.88
CA LYS A 862 30.90 2.43 21.27
C LYS A 862 31.89 2.49 20.11
N ASP A 863 32.95 1.69 20.17
CA ASP A 863 34.02 1.61 19.16
C ASP A 863 34.11 0.23 18.50
N VAL A 864 32.99 -0.49 18.38
CA VAL A 864 32.97 -1.90 17.95
C VAL A 864 33.61 -2.13 16.57
N GLN A 865 33.49 -1.15 15.67
CA GLN A 865 34.09 -1.16 14.33
C GLN A 865 35.62 -1.15 14.32
N ASN A 866 36.27 -0.88 15.47
CA ASN A 866 37.72 -0.90 15.61
C ASN A 866 38.17 -1.97 16.61
N VAL A 867 37.38 -2.22 17.66
CA VAL A 867 37.68 -3.24 18.68
C VAL A 867 37.54 -4.67 18.14
N GLY A 868 36.56 -4.89 17.25
CA GLY A 868 36.26 -6.19 16.65
C GLY A 868 35.51 -7.15 17.59
N VAL A 869 34.70 -8.02 16.98
CA VAL A 869 33.76 -8.91 17.68
C VAL A 869 34.43 -9.84 18.68
N ARG A 870 35.56 -10.47 18.36
CA ARG A 870 36.23 -11.42 19.28
C ARG A 870 36.70 -10.75 20.57
N ARG A 871 37.11 -9.48 20.50
CA ARG A 871 37.51 -8.73 21.69
C ARG A 871 36.30 -8.32 22.50
N LEU A 872 35.23 -7.86 21.85
CA LEU A 872 33.95 -7.60 22.50
C LEU A 872 33.41 -8.86 23.20
N MET A 873 33.37 -10.00 22.51
CA MET A 873 32.89 -11.27 23.07
C MET A 873 33.73 -11.72 24.26
N LYS A 874 35.05 -11.52 24.25
CA LYS A 874 35.90 -11.78 25.44
C LYS A 874 35.52 -10.95 26.67
N LEU A 875 34.98 -9.75 26.49
CA LEU A 875 34.59 -8.87 27.60
C LEU A 875 33.25 -9.28 28.24
N VAL A 876 32.39 -9.99 27.51
CA VAL A 876 31.02 -10.36 27.93
C VAL A 876 30.89 -11.84 28.31
N ARG A 877 32.00 -12.55 28.51
CA ARG A 877 32.02 -13.96 28.95
C ARG A 877 31.92 -14.11 30.46
#